data_AF-A0AAW0M2M2-F1
#
_entry.id   AF-A0AAW0M2M2-F1
#
_cell.length_a   1.000
_cell.length_b   1.000
_cell.length_c   1.000
_cell.angle_alpha   90.00
_cell.angle_beta   90.00
_cell.angle_gamma   90.00
#
_symmetry.space_group_name_H-M   'P 1'
#
loop_
_entity.id
_entity.type
_entity.pdbx_description
1 polymer ?
#
loop_
_entity_poly.entity_id
_entity_poly.type
_entity_poly.pdbx_seq_one_letter_code
_entity_poly.pdbx_strand_id
1 'polypeptide(L)'
;MPQSNIRLDKLLKSLQSKILKYMDFRSCKYITKLPDLSMSTPNLKELVLSDCNNLVEVHQSVGRLDKLVVWDLKGCSELQLLPDCLMMKSLEYFNVLYCSKLKKFPDIHPKMKSLKYLEMGETSISVLPPSFGNLTWLKTILFGSYDQLLHILVASMNCNIFPILVFMALVLTLDVQYIDLHYQHQVDTKVPIEETVSDSQALAITCLQCLPILNYFLTRPRFNKEGTSCASHHNFTNGVISLDWTRDIEEEIIPLCRFVQLTYDAFKKICLLSASTFKKPSKNTPQTCFIKEGLKEISDAVTIEEVVAGVRNELQIPLVKLGNQGLEVSKLGFGCMTLSGMYNSPLPEEDGIEVIKYAFSKGITFFDTSDIYGPHTNEILLGKALKQLPREKIQIATKFGVQKIGFPQMEVNGSPEYVRSSCEASLKRLDVQYIDLYYQHRVDTKVPIEETVGELKKLVEEGKVKYIGLSEASPDTIRRAHAVHPITALQMEWSLWSREIEDEIIPLCRELGIGIVPYSPLGRGFLAGKGAVENLAANSVLDMHPRFQGKNLDKNKAIFSRIEGLARKYQCTPAQLALAWVLQQGDDIVPIPGTTKIKNLENNIGSLKLKLTEEELKEISDAVPMEEVAGSRSFQNMDHFHWKFANTPPKN
;
A
#
# COMPACT_ATOMS: atom_id res chain seq x y z
N MET A 1 39.29 41.01 -9.09
CA MET A 1 37.82 40.96 -9.24
C MET A 1 37.07 41.11 -7.89
N PRO A 2 37.02 42.29 -7.23
CA PRO A 2 36.20 42.50 -6.03
C PRO A 2 34.89 43.28 -6.26
N GLN A 3 34.65 43.81 -7.46
CA GLN A 3 33.57 44.80 -7.69
C GLN A 3 32.15 44.21 -7.72
N SER A 4 31.97 42.89 -7.92
CA SER A 4 30.66 42.26 -8.06
C SER A 4 29.90 42.12 -6.74
N ASN A 5 30.54 41.61 -5.67
CA ASN A 5 29.89 41.49 -4.35
C ASN A 5 29.50 42.86 -3.78
N ILE A 6 30.32 43.90 -4.00
CA ILE A 6 30.04 45.28 -3.58
C ILE A 6 28.74 45.82 -4.24
N ARG A 7 28.41 45.36 -5.46
CA ARG A 7 27.16 45.74 -6.13
C ARG A 7 25.95 44.98 -5.57
N LEU A 8 26.11 43.71 -5.21
CA LEU A 8 25.03 42.91 -4.63
C LEU A 8 24.61 43.44 -3.25
N ASP A 9 25.58 43.79 -2.39
CA ASP A 9 25.31 44.42 -1.09
C ASP A 9 24.52 45.71 -1.22
N LYS A 10 24.90 46.56 -2.19
CA LYS A 10 24.21 47.82 -2.49
C LYS A 10 22.80 47.55 -3.02
N LEU A 11 22.63 46.59 -3.92
CA LEU A 11 21.33 46.19 -4.45
C LEU A 11 20.41 45.70 -3.33
N LEU A 12 20.88 44.79 -2.47
CA LEU A 12 20.09 44.23 -1.38
C LEU A 12 19.78 45.26 -0.28
N LYS A 13 20.71 46.18 0.01
CA LYS A 13 20.45 47.34 0.88
C LYS A 13 19.43 48.31 0.29
N SER A 14 19.39 48.47 -1.04
CA SER A 14 18.41 49.32 -1.72
C SER A 14 17.02 48.67 -1.82
N LEU A 15 16.96 47.34 -1.86
CA LEU A 15 15.70 46.63 -2.06
C LEU A 15 14.81 46.68 -0.84
N GLN A 16 15.34 46.59 0.40
CA GLN A 16 14.61 46.64 1.70
C GLN A 16 13.13 46.22 1.61
N SER A 17 12.88 45.09 0.94
CA SER A 17 11.57 44.81 0.38
C SER A 17 10.89 43.79 1.26
N LYS A 18 9.91 44.24 2.03
CA LYS A 18 9.01 43.34 2.77
C LYS A 18 8.16 42.48 1.84
N ILE A 19 8.18 42.68 0.51
CA ILE A 19 7.37 41.90 -0.44
C ILE A 19 8.17 40.88 -1.24
N LEU A 20 9.51 40.93 -1.21
CA LEU A 20 10.33 40.00 -1.99
C LEU A 20 10.21 38.58 -1.43
N LYS A 21 9.73 37.66 -2.28
CA LYS A 21 9.48 36.25 -1.94
C LYS A 21 10.44 35.28 -2.65
N TYR A 22 11.02 35.67 -3.77
CA TYR A 22 11.82 34.79 -4.61
C TYR A 22 13.09 35.51 -5.02
N MET A 23 14.23 34.82 -4.93
CA MET A 23 15.53 35.33 -5.32
C MET A 23 16.29 34.21 -6.03
N ASP A 24 16.52 34.39 -7.32
CA ASP A 24 17.17 33.42 -8.19
C ASP A 24 18.44 34.03 -8.79
N PHE A 25 19.57 33.40 -8.48
CA PHE A 25 20.91 33.73 -8.95
C PHE A 25 21.55 32.56 -9.69
N ARG A 26 20.77 31.61 -10.21
CA ARG A 26 21.30 30.42 -10.86
C ARG A 26 22.37 30.77 -11.90
N SER A 27 23.46 30.01 -11.87
CA SER A 27 24.62 30.14 -12.76
C SER A 27 25.34 31.49 -12.68
N CYS A 28 25.16 32.25 -11.59
CA CYS A 28 25.82 33.54 -11.42
C CYS A 28 27.31 33.36 -11.10
N LYS A 29 28.17 33.67 -12.07
CA LYS A 29 29.62 33.53 -11.97
C LYS A 29 30.31 34.62 -11.14
N TYR A 30 29.58 35.66 -10.74
CA TYR A 30 30.17 36.85 -10.12
C TYR A 30 30.00 36.91 -8.59
N ILE A 31 29.10 36.10 -8.04
CA ILE A 31 28.88 36.04 -6.59
C ILE A 31 29.94 35.12 -6.00
N THR A 32 30.80 35.69 -5.15
CA THR A 32 31.75 34.89 -4.39
C THR A 32 31.37 34.76 -2.92
N LYS A 33 30.51 35.66 -2.42
CA LYS A 33 30.00 35.66 -1.06
C LYS A 33 28.56 36.16 -1.07
N LEU A 34 27.64 35.42 -0.45
CA LEU A 34 26.27 35.91 -0.26
C LEU A 34 26.23 36.77 1.01
N PRO A 35 25.75 38.02 0.96
CA PRO A 35 25.81 38.93 2.10
C PRO A 35 24.63 38.77 3.06
N ASP A 36 24.56 39.64 4.07
CA ASP A 36 23.48 39.63 5.05
C ASP A 36 22.10 39.90 4.43
N LEU A 37 21.19 38.93 4.56
CA LEU A 37 19.80 39.01 4.07
C LEU A 37 18.77 39.37 5.15
N SER A 38 19.15 39.43 6.43
CA SER A 38 18.22 39.53 7.57
C SER A 38 17.31 40.76 7.54
N MET A 39 17.88 41.92 7.19
CA MET A 39 17.18 43.20 7.15
C MET A 39 16.54 43.50 5.79
N SER A 40 16.99 42.82 4.72
CA SER A 40 16.62 43.14 3.34
C SER A 40 15.44 42.32 2.83
N THR A 41 15.28 41.07 3.27
CA THR A 41 14.32 40.13 2.69
C THR A 41 13.69 39.19 3.74
N PRO A 42 12.96 39.72 4.75
CA PRO A 42 12.42 38.90 5.85
C PRO A 42 11.30 37.94 5.42
N ASN A 43 10.76 38.09 4.22
CA ASN A 43 9.66 37.29 3.66
C ASN A 43 10.08 36.38 2.49
N LEU A 44 11.39 36.19 2.31
CA LEU A 44 11.92 35.32 1.27
C LEU A 44 11.46 33.88 1.50
N LYS A 45 10.89 33.28 0.45
CA LYS A 45 10.42 31.90 0.40
C LYS A 45 11.34 30.98 -0.39
N GLU A 46 11.98 31.50 -1.43
CA GLU A 46 12.90 30.69 -2.25
C GLU A 46 14.19 31.45 -2.52
N LEU A 47 15.30 30.77 -2.31
CA LEU A 47 16.65 31.24 -2.61
C LEU A 47 17.35 30.19 -3.46
N VAL A 48 17.55 30.52 -4.73
CA VAL A 48 18.15 29.63 -5.73
C VAL A 48 19.50 30.22 -6.14
N LEU A 49 20.56 29.45 -5.92
CA LEU A 49 21.96 29.79 -6.17
C LEU A 49 22.66 28.67 -6.96
N SER A 50 21.90 27.75 -7.57
CA SER A 50 22.46 26.59 -8.27
C SER A 50 23.49 27.00 -9.33
N ASP A 51 24.57 26.23 -9.49
CA ASP A 51 25.67 26.46 -10.42
C ASP A 51 26.41 27.81 -10.26
N CYS A 52 26.33 28.43 -9.08
CA CYS A 52 27.17 29.57 -8.71
C CYS A 52 28.59 29.09 -8.34
N ASN A 53 29.33 28.62 -9.35
CA ASN A 53 30.61 27.91 -9.14
C ASN A 53 31.67 28.72 -8.39
N ASN A 54 31.57 30.04 -8.34
CA ASN A 54 32.54 30.89 -7.62
C ASN A 54 32.09 31.28 -6.20
N LEU A 55 30.90 30.85 -5.75
CA LEU A 55 30.38 31.11 -4.42
C LEU A 55 31.19 30.32 -3.39
N VAL A 56 31.85 31.03 -2.48
CA VAL A 56 32.72 30.46 -1.44
C VAL A 56 32.00 30.36 -0.09
N GLU A 57 31.22 31.38 0.27
CA GLU A 57 30.54 31.44 1.56
C GLU A 57 29.11 32.01 1.46
N VAL A 58 28.24 31.50 2.32
CA VAL A 58 26.91 32.06 2.59
C VAL A 58 26.89 32.68 3.98
N HIS A 59 26.44 33.94 4.07
CA HIS A 59 26.37 34.65 5.34
C HIS A 59 25.43 33.98 6.35
N GLN A 60 25.82 34.05 7.63
CA GLN A 60 25.15 33.42 8.77
C GLN A 60 23.65 33.75 8.92
N SER A 61 23.24 34.93 8.46
CA SER A 61 21.84 35.36 8.56
C SER A 61 20.86 34.56 7.70
N VAL A 62 21.33 33.91 6.62
CA VAL A 62 20.49 33.04 5.79
C VAL A 62 19.93 31.88 6.60
N GLY A 63 20.73 31.35 7.54
CA GLY A 63 20.30 30.29 8.46
C GLY A 63 19.15 30.68 9.40
N ARG A 64 18.74 31.95 9.43
CA ARG A 64 17.65 32.49 10.28
C ARG A 64 16.44 32.98 9.49
N LEU A 65 16.37 32.71 8.18
CA LEU A 65 15.24 33.11 7.33
C LEU A 65 14.03 32.17 7.57
N ASP A 66 13.27 32.44 8.62
CA ASP A 66 12.16 31.58 9.09
C ASP A 66 11.11 31.24 8.03
N LYS A 67 10.96 32.05 6.97
CA LYS A 67 9.98 31.88 5.89
C LYS A 67 10.53 31.19 4.65
N LEU A 68 11.84 30.91 4.60
CA LEU A 68 12.46 30.22 3.49
C LEU A 68 11.96 28.78 3.43
N VAL A 69 11.45 28.36 2.27
CA VAL A 69 10.87 27.04 1.97
C VAL A 69 11.82 26.23 1.10
N VAL A 70 12.44 26.87 0.11
CA VAL A 70 13.37 26.25 -0.84
C VAL A 70 14.71 26.95 -0.76
N TRP A 71 15.77 26.17 -0.57
CA TRP A 71 17.14 26.65 -0.64
C TRP A 71 17.97 25.72 -1.52
N ASP A 72 18.36 26.20 -2.69
CA ASP A 72 19.10 25.43 -3.68
C ASP A 72 20.49 26.03 -3.92
N LEU A 73 21.53 25.26 -3.62
CA LEU A 73 22.95 25.55 -3.83
C LEU A 73 23.61 24.50 -4.73
N LYS A 74 22.85 23.65 -5.41
CA LYS A 74 23.38 22.56 -6.25
C LYS A 74 24.48 23.07 -7.18
N GLY A 75 25.59 22.36 -7.31
CA GLY A 75 26.65 22.71 -8.25
C GLY A 75 27.55 23.87 -7.82
N CYS A 76 27.40 24.42 -6.61
CA CYS A 76 28.33 25.44 -6.10
C CYS A 76 29.67 24.82 -5.68
N SER A 77 30.51 24.46 -6.65
CA SER A 77 31.74 23.68 -6.44
C SER A 77 32.77 24.33 -5.51
N GLU A 78 32.80 25.68 -5.43
CA GLU A 78 33.73 26.41 -4.56
C GLU A 78 33.19 26.66 -3.13
N LEU A 79 31.94 26.25 -2.85
CA LEU A 79 31.28 26.52 -1.58
C LEU A 79 31.97 25.78 -0.44
N GLN A 80 32.44 26.53 0.55
CA GLN A 80 33.16 26.03 1.71
C GLN A 80 32.41 26.28 3.02
N LEU A 81 31.68 27.39 3.10
CA LEU A 81 31.06 27.86 4.34
C LEU A 81 29.56 28.09 4.19
N LEU A 82 28.80 27.32 4.95
CA LEU A 82 27.38 27.54 5.24
C LEU A 82 27.22 28.25 6.60
N PRO A 83 26.03 28.79 6.91
CA PRO A 83 25.69 29.21 8.26
C PRO A 83 25.96 28.10 9.28
N ASP A 84 26.49 28.44 10.46
CA ASP A 84 26.89 27.47 11.48
C ASP A 84 25.70 26.72 12.06
N CYS A 85 24.53 27.36 12.12
CA CYS A 85 23.30 26.80 12.67
C CYS A 85 22.09 27.21 11.82
N LEU A 86 21.26 26.24 11.45
CA LEU A 86 20.01 26.43 10.72
C LEU A 86 18.84 26.47 11.69
N MET A 87 18.09 27.56 11.64
CA MET A 87 16.93 27.86 12.50
C MET A 87 15.64 28.06 11.71
N MET A 88 15.67 27.85 10.38
CA MET A 88 14.56 28.14 9.47
C MET A 88 13.39 27.19 9.71
N LYS A 89 12.25 27.74 10.15
CA LYS A 89 11.07 26.93 10.49
C LYS A 89 10.30 26.41 9.29
N SER A 90 10.40 27.06 8.13
CA SER A 90 9.59 26.72 6.95
C SER A 90 10.36 25.95 5.88
N LEU A 91 11.66 25.68 6.07
CA LEU A 91 12.49 25.09 5.02
C LEU A 91 12.05 23.64 4.79
N GLU A 92 11.62 23.32 3.57
CA GLU A 92 11.18 21.99 3.17
C GLU A 92 12.16 21.29 2.23
N TYR A 93 12.90 22.05 1.43
CA TYR A 93 13.87 21.56 0.46
C TYR A 93 15.22 22.24 0.61
N PHE A 94 16.28 21.46 0.82
CA PHE A 94 17.65 21.94 0.89
C PHE A 94 18.57 21.13 -0.01
N ASN A 95 19.20 21.79 -1.00
CA ASN A 95 20.07 21.13 -1.96
C ASN A 95 21.49 21.73 -1.93
N VAL A 96 22.48 20.88 -1.64
CA VAL A 96 23.92 21.19 -1.69
C VAL A 96 24.67 20.13 -2.51
N LEU A 97 23.99 19.47 -3.43
CA LEU A 97 24.54 18.40 -4.26
C LEU A 97 25.62 18.96 -5.21
N TYR A 98 26.72 18.23 -5.40
CA TYR A 98 27.91 18.68 -6.15
C TYR A 98 28.67 19.87 -5.52
N CYS A 99 28.46 20.19 -4.23
CA CYS A 99 29.27 21.17 -3.49
C CYS A 99 30.56 20.50 -2.95
N SER A 100 31.47 20.14 -3.85
CA SER A 100 32.62 19.28 -3.56
C SER A 100 33.57 19.82 -2.48
N LYS A 101 33.69 21.15 -2.30
CA LYS A 101 34.54 21.76 -1.25
C LYS A 101 33.86 21.95 0.10
N LEU A 102 32.57 21.60 0.23
CA LEU A 102 31.83 21.74 1.48
C LEU A 102 32.21 20.61 2.43
N LYS A 103 32.87 20.93 3.55
CA LYS A 103 33.43 19.94 4.49
C LYS A 103 32.59 19.72 5.75
N LYS A 104 31.74 20.68 6.10
CA LYS A 104 30.98 20.68 7.35
C LYS A 104 29.51 20.93 7.07
N PHE A 105 28.66 20.09 7.65
CA PHE A 105 27.23 20.34 7.68
C PHE A 105 26.86 21.27 8.87
N PRO A 106 25.96 22.25 8.68
CA PRO A 106 25.47 23.11 9.75
C PRO A 106 24.80 22.37 10.91
N ASP A 107 24.87 22.93 12.13
CA ASP A 107 24.03 22.48 13.24
C ASP A 107 22.54 22.74 12.96
N ILE A 108 21.67 21.85 13.43
CA ILE A 108 20.22 21.99 13.24
C ILE A 108 19.56 22.39 14.56
N HIS A 109 18.94 23.57 14.61
CA HIS A 109 18.20 23.99 15.79
C HIS A 109 16.95 23.12 15.99
N PRO A 110 16.57 22.74 17.23
CA PRO A 110 15.39 21.90 17.52
C PRO A 110 14.02 22.41 17.02
N LYS A 111 13.97 23.65 16.52
CA LYS A 111 12.76 24.28 15.97
C LYS A 111 12.61 24.04 14.46
N MET A 112 13.69 23.61 13.79
CA MET A 112 13.71 23.30 12.37
C MET A 112 13.16 21.89 12.16
N LYS A 113 11.84 21.81 11.96
CA LYS A 113 11.10 20.54 11.84
C LYS A 113 10.49 20.33 10.45
N SER A 114 10.62 21.28 9.53
CA SER A 114 9.86 21.23 8.27
C SER A 114 10.65 20.63 7.10
N LEU A 115 11.94 20.36 7.27
CA LEU A 115 12.79 19.87 6.18
C LEU A 115 12.37 18.45 5.80
N LYS A 116 11.94 18.30 4.54
CA LYS A 116 11.45 17.03 3.97
C LYS A 116 12.48 16.42 3.03
N TYR A 117 13.21 17.24 2.28
CA TYR A 117 14.13 16.79 1.24
C TYR A 117 15.51 17.43 1.46
N LEU A 118 16.54 16.59 1.57
CA LEU A 118 17.93 17.01 1.66
C LEU A 118 18.76 16.31 0.58
N GLU A 119 19.42 17.09 -0.28
CA GLU A 119 20.35 16.56 -1.27
C GLU A 119 21.76 17.02 -0.94
N MET A 120 22.66 16.10 -0.58
CA MET A 120 24.02 16.45 -0.14
C MET A 120 25.13 15.56 -0.74
N GLY A 121 24.81 14.90 -1.85
CA GLY A 121 25.75 14.06 -2.57
C GLY A 121 26.90 14.84 -3.19
N GLU A 122 28.04 14.17 -3.37
CA GLU A 122 29.24 14.75 -3.98
C GLU A 122 29.76 15.98 -3.21
N THR A 123 29.70 15.91 -1.87
CA THR A 123 30.30 16.90 -0.96
C THR A 123 31.45 16.28 -0.15
N SER A 124 32.36 17.09 0.37
CA SER A 124 33.43 16.64 1.27
C SER A 124 32.98 16.50 2.74
N ILE A 125 31.67 16.45 3.00
CA ILE A 125 31.12 16.29 4.35
C ILE A 125 31.37 14.86 4.80
N SER A 126 32.16 14.71 5.85
CA SER A 126 32.52 13.41 6.43
C SER A 126 31.82 13.12 7.75
N VAL A 127 31.24 14.12 8.42
CA VAL A 127 30.56 13.97 9.72
C VAL A 127 29.33 14.87 9.76
N LEU A 128 28.20 14.30 10.21
CA LEU A 128 26.99 15.06 10.52
C LEU A 128 26.98 15.46 12.00
N PRO A 129 26.53 16.68 12.35
CA PRO A 129 26.44 17.10 13.73
C PRO A 129 25.35 16.31 14.50
N PRO A 130 25.48 16.11 15.83
CA PRO A 130 24.45 15.42 16.63
C PRO A 130 23.07 16.05 16.53
N SER A 131 23.05 17.38 16.34
CA SER A 131 21.84 18.18 16.13
C SER A 131 21.04 17.77 14.89
N PHE A 132 21.64 17.07 13.93
CA PHE A 132 20.97 16.53 12.75
C PHE A 132 19.79 15.61 13.09
N GLY A 133 19.82 14.94 14.25
CA GLY A 133 18.69 14.15 14.77
C GLY A 133 17.43 14.96 15.09
N ASN A 134 17.48 16.30 15.04
CA ASN A 134 16.31 17.17 15.21
C ASN A 134 15.39 17.18 13.98
N LEU A 135 15.83 16.66 12.83
CA LEU A 135 15.08 16.62 11.56
C LEU A 135 14.06 15.48 11.53
N THR A 136 13.03 15.55 12.37
CA THR A 136 12.05 14.47 12.56
C THR A 136 11.07 14.26 11.39
N TRP A 137 11.08 15.12 10.38
CA TRP A 137 10.17 15.08 9.22
C TRP A 137 10.91 14.89 7.89
N LEU A 138 12.20 14.58 7.96
CA LEU A 138 13.04 14.34 6.79
C LEU A 138 12.56 13.07 6.10
N LYS A 139 12.10 13.23 4.86
CA LYS A 139 11.56 12.14 4.03
C LYS A 139 12.61 11.53 3.14
N THR A 140 13.48 12.35 2.55
CA THR A 140 14.47 11.89 1.57
C THR A 140 15.82 12.54 1.85
N ILE A 141 16.87 11.72 1.79
CA ILE A 141 18.26 12.16 1.77
C ILE A 141 18.96 11.56 0.56
N LEU A 142 19.60 12.39 -0.27
CA LEU A 142 20.45 11.91 -1.37
C LEU A 142 21.93 12.05 -0.99
N PHE A 143 22.65 10.92 -1.01
CA PHE A 143 24.11 10.85 -0.95
C PHE A 143 24.66 10.55 -2.35
N GLY A 144 25.87 11.06 -2.65
CA GLY A 144 26.43 11.02 -4.02
C GLY A 144 27.26 9.78 -4.28
N SER A 145 27.90 9.24 -3.24
CA SER A 145 28.74 8.05 -3.35
C SER A 145 28.70 7.18 -2.10
N TYR A 146 29.04 5.90 -2.27
CA TYR A 146 29.14 4.91 -1.21
C TYR A 146 30.18 5.29 -0.14
N ASP A 147 31.34 5.77 -0.58
CA ASP A 147 32.45 6.17 0.31
C ASP A 147 32.03 7.33 1.24
N GLN A 148 31.28 8.28 0.70
CA GLN A 148 30.76 9.41 1.48
C GLN A 148 29.83 8.92 2.59
N LEU A 149 28.97 7.94 2.29
CA LEU A 149 28.08 7.32 3.28
C LEU A 149 28.87 6.57 4.35
N LEU A 150 29.86 5.76 3.96
CA LEU A 150 30.69 4.96 4.86
C LEU A 150 31.50 5.83 5.84
N HIS A 151 32.05 6.95 5.37
CA HIS A 151 32.76 7.89 6.24
C HIS A 151 31.84 8.57 7.26
N ILE A 152 30.64 8.97 6.86
CA ILE A 152 29.63 9.57 7.75
C ILE A 152 29.17 8.55 8.80
N LEU A 153 28.99 7.30 8.39
CA LEU A 153 28.66 6.16 9.25
C LEU A 153 29.64 5.96 10.41
N VAL A 154 30.92 5.83 10.09
CA VAL A 154 31.98 5.57 11.08
C VAL A 154 32.12 6.74 12.06
N ALA A 155 31.89 7.96 11.61
CA ALA A 155 32.02 9.15 12.45
C ALA A 155 30.77 9.49 13.28
N SER A 156 29.58 9.01 12.89
CA SER A 156 28.30 9.33 13.53
C SER A 156 27.77 8.24 14.48
N MET A 157 28.62 7.34 14.98
CA MET A 157 28.27 6.22 15.91
C MET A 157 27.47 6.62 17.16
N ASN A 158 27.53 7.89 17.58
CA ASN A 158 26.81 8.42 18.74
C ASN A 158 25.52 9.19 18.40
N CYS A 159 25.08 9.21 17.13
CA CYS A 159 23.87 9.90 16.71
C CYS A 159 22.64 8.98 16.70
N ASN A 160 21.45 9.52 17.02
CA ASN A 160 20.18 8.78 16.96
C ASN A 160 19.80 8.30 15.53
N ILE A 161 20.51 8.76 14.50
CA ILE A 161 20.37 8.36 13.09
C ILE A 161 21.32 7.23 12.66
N PHE A 162 22.21 6.78 13.55
CA PHE A 162 23.20 5.73 13.26
C PHE A 162 22.59 4.40 12.77
N PRO A 163 21.47 3.88 13.32
CA PRO A 163 20.85 2.65 12.81
C PRO A 163 20.40 2.74 11.34
N ILE A 164 20.05 3.94 10.90
CA ILE A 164 19.50 4.22 9.56
C ILE A 164 20.63 4.35 8.55
N LEU A 165 21.72 4.98 8.96
CA LEU A 165 22.96 5.00 8.20
C LEU A 165 23.49 3.57 8.01
N VAL A 166 23.41 2.71 9.04
CA VAL A 166 23.83 1.29 8.95
C VAL A 166 22.95 0.49 7.99
N PHE A 167 21.63 0.74 7.98
CA PHE A 167 20.70 0.18 7.00
C PHE A 167 21.06 0.61 5.55
N MET A 168 21.35 1.90 5.33
CA MET A 168 21.78 2.39 4.01
C MET A 168 23.08 1.71 3.53
N ALA A 169 24.04 1.48 4.43
CA ALA A 169 25.30 0.78 4.10
C ALA A 169 25.06 -0.68 3.67
N LEU A 170 24.10 -1.34 4.34
CA LEU A 170 23.70 -2.73 4.08
C LEU A 170 22.96 -2.88 2.75
N VAL A 171 22.04 -1.97 2.43
CA VAL A 171 21.33 -1.97 1.13
C VAL A 171 22.32 -1.76 -0.02
N LEU A 172 23.26 -0.83 0.15
CA LEU A 172 24.28 -0.54 -0.85
C LEU A 172 25.28 -1.68 -1.07
N THR A 173 25.68 -2.40 -0.01
CA THR A 173 26.58 -3.56 -0.15
C THR A 173 25.92 -4.73 -0.88
N LEU A 174 24.60 -4.87 -0.77
CA LEU A 174 23.83 -5.85 -1.51
C LEU A 174 23.62 -5.46 -2.99
N ASP A 175 23.49 -4.17 -3.29
CA ASP A 175 23.29 -3.66 -4.65
C ASP A 175 24.59 -3.65 -5.49
N VAL A 176 25.74 -3.37 -4.86
CA VAL A 176 27.06 -3.52 -5.50
C VAL A 176 27.28 -4.97 -5.94
N GLN A 177 26.88 -5.96 -5.14
CA GLN A 177 26.95 -7.36 -5.52
C GLN A 177 25.99 -7.71 -6.67
N TYR A 178 24.80 -7.08 -6.74
CA TYR A 178 23.85 -7.31 -7.84
C TYR A 178 24.38 -6.76 -9.17
N ILE A 179 25.06 -5.60 -9.14
CA ILE A 179 25.72 -5.02 -10.32
C ILE A 179 26.96 -5.84 -10.71
N ASP A 180 27.77 -6.29 -9.76
CA ASP A 180 29.00 -7.05 -10.03
C ASP A 180 28.68 -8.48 -10.55
N LEU A 181 27.63 -9.13 -10.04
CA LEU A 181 27.11 -10.39 -10.59
C LEU A 181 26.53 -10.22 -12.01
N HIS A 182 25.91 -9.08 -12.31
CA HIS A 182 25.42 -8.80 -13.66
C HIS A 182 26.53 -8.41 -14.63
N TYR A 183 27.59 -7.75 -14.16
CA TYR A 183 28.77 -7.39 -14.96
C TYR A 183 29.68 -8.61 -15.23
N GLN A 184 29.81 -9.53 -14.27
CA GLN A 184 30.53 -10.79 -14.48
C GLN A 184 29.87 -11.70 -15.51
N HIS A 185 28.57 -11.55 -15.77
CA HIS A 185 27.89 -12.24 -16.87
C HIS A 185 28.08 -11.58 -18.25
N GLN A 186 28.73 -10.41 -18.34
CA GLN A 186 29.02 -9.74 -19.62
C GLN A 186 30.50 -9.53 -19.95
N VAL A 187 31.44 -9.83 -19.03
CA VAL A 187 32.87 -9.76 -19.32
C VAL A 187 33.51 -11.12 -19.17
N ASP A 188 33.52 -11.85 -20.28
CA ASP A 188 34.29 -13.06 -20.49
C ASP A 188 35.78 -12.67 -20.56
N THR A 189 36.52 -12.73 -19.45
CA THR A 189 37.99 -12.99 -19.43
C THR A 189 38.56 -13.13 -18.00
N LYS A 190 39.02 -14.35 -17.69
CA LYS A 190 40.11 -14.76 -16.77
C LYS A 190 40.70 -13.69 -15.82
N VAL A 191 40.29 -13.71 -14.55
CA VAL A 191 41.09 -13.21 -13.40
C VAL A 191 41.09 -14.28 -12.27
N PRO A 192 42.19 -14.53 -11.55
CA PRO A 192 42.27 -15.59 -10.54
C PRO A 192 41.56 -15.23 -9.23
N ILE A 193 40.93 -16.23 -8.61
CA ILE A 193 40.02 -16.17 -7.45
C ILE A 193 40.74 -15.88 -6.10
N GLU A 194 42.05 -15.65 -6.06
CA GLU A 194 42.81 -15.55 -4.80
C GLU A 194 42.67 -14.20 -4.06
N GLU A 195 42.29 -13.11 -4.73
CA GLU A 195 42.10 -11.80 -4.07
C GLU A 195 40.71 -11.64 -3.41
N THR A 196 39.69 -12.42 -3.82
CA THR A 196 38.33 -12.34 -3.25
C THR A 196 38.18 -12.87 -1.81
N VAL A 197 39.21 -13.56 -1.28
CA VAL A 197 39.15 -14.17 0.05
C VAL A 197 39.45 -13.16 1.16
N SER A 198 40.22 -12.09 0.92
CA SER A 198 40.50 -11.07 1.94
C SER A 198 39.27 -10.24 2.30
N ASP A 199 38.41 -9.95 1.33
CA ASP A 199 37.24 -9.09 1.51
C ASP A 199 36.11 -9.81 2.27
N SER A 200 35.98 -11.12 2.06
CA SER A 200 35.08 -11.97 2.82
C SER A 200 35.47 -12.10 4.31
N GLN A 201 36.77 -12.02 4.63
CA GLN A 201 37.27 -12.01 6.01
C GLN A 201 37.07 -10.65 6.70
N ALA A 202 37.23 -9.55 5.96
CA ALA A 202 36.91 -8.21 6.46
C ALA A 202 35.41 -8.03 6.74
N LEU A 203 34.55 -8.62 5.89
CA LEU A 203 33.09 -8.64 6.05
C LEU A 203 32.65 -9.38 7.32
N ALA A 204 33.24 -10.55 7.60
CA ALA A 204 32.94 -11.34 8.79
C ALA A 204 33.35 -10.61 10.08
N ILE A 205 34.51 -9.91 10.07
CA ILE A 205 34.99 -9.10 11.20
C ILE A 205 34.08 -7.88 11.43
N THR A 206 33.61 -7.24 10.37
CA THR A 206 32.71 -6.08 10.44
C THR A 206 31.33 -6.47 10.98
N CYS A 207 30.76 -7.59 10.51
CA CYS A 207 29.52 -8.14 11.06
C CYS A 207 29.67 -8.54 12.54
N LEU A 208 30.80 -9.14 12.94
CA LEU A 208 31.12 -9.50 14.33
C LEU A 208 31.25 -8.28 15.26
N GLN A 209 31.70 -7.13 14.75
CA GLN A 209 31.87 -5.90 15.52
C GLN A 209 30.56 -5.10 15.69
N CYS A 210 29.61 -5.21 14.76
CA CYS A 210 28.30 -4.54 14.84
C CYS A 210 27.25 -5.28 15.69
N LEU A 211 27.48 -6.58 15.96
CA LEU A 211 26.56 -7.51 16.65
C LEU A 211 26.16 -7.12 18.09
N PRO A 212 27.06 -6.62 18.96
CA PRO A 212 26.68 -6.20 20.32
C PRO A 212 25.78 -4.95 20.35
N ILE A 213 25.86 -4.12 19.30
CA ILE A 213 25.20 -2.81 19.22
C ILE A 213 23.77 -2.96 18.67
N LEU A 214 23.57 -3.86 17.70
CA LEU A 214 22.23 -4.26 17.21
C LEU A 214 21.37 -4.87 18.33
N ASN A 215 21.97 -5.68 19.19
CA ASN A 215 21.29 -6.30 20.33
C ASN A 215 20.86 -5.29 21.41
N TYR A 216 21.59 -4.17 21.56
CA TYR A 216 21.27 -3.10 22.52
C TYR A 216 20.07 -2.23 22.08
N PHE A 217 19.82 -2.09 20.77
CA PHE A 217 18.72 -1.28 20.25
C PHE A 217 17.38 -2.01 20.14
N LEU A 218 17.41 -3.32 19.84
CA LEU A 218 16.21 -4.17 19.76
C LEU A 218 15.45 -4.29 21.09
N THR A 219 16.05 -3.88 22.22
CA THR A 219 15.45 -3.95 23.55
C THR A 219 14.80 -2.64 24.02
N ARG A 220 14.66 -1.59 23.18
CA ARG A 220 14.07 -0.30 23.60
C ARG A 220 12.59 -0.10 23.22
N PRO A 221 11.75 0.52 24.08
CA PRO A 221 10.29 0.55 23.92
C PRO A 221 9.72 1.65 22.98
N ARG A 222 10.55 2.49 22.34
CA ARG A 222 10.12 3.78 21.75
C ARG A 222 9.76 3.79 20.26
N PHE A 223 9.83 2.65 19.55
CA PHE A 223 9.56 2.61 18.10
C PHE A 223 8.09 2.47 17.71
N ASN A 224 7.17 2.37 18.67
CA ASN A 224 5.73 2.36 18.41
C ASN A 224 5.17 3.79 18.46
N LYS A 225 5.15 4.52 17.34
CA LYS A 225 4.02 5.39 16.92
C LYS A 225 4.34 6.33 15.74
N GLU A 226 3.30 6.46 14.91
CA GLU A 226 2.93 7.53 13.97
C GLU A 226 3.43 7.42 12.52
N GLY A 227 2.45 7.20 11.63
CA GLY A 227 2.60 7.22 10.18
C GLY A 227 1.94 8.43 9.54
N THR A 228 2.40 8.79 8.33
CA THR A 228 1.67 9.61 7.35
C THR A 228 2.20 9.29 5.94
N SER A 229 1.29 9.22 4.95
CA SER A 229 1.53 8.89 3.54
C SER A 229 1.75 10.14 2.67
N CYS A 230 2.52 10.05 1.57
CA CYS A 230 2.18 10.68 0.27
C CYS A 230 3.07 10.19 -0.89
N ALA A 231 2.58 10.42 -2.11
CA ALA A 231 2.88 9.75 -3.38
C ALA A 231 4.25 10.07 -4.07
N SER A 232 4.60 9.15 -4.97
CA SER A 232 5.85 9.01 -5.74
C SER A 232 5.93 9.87 -7.01
N HIS A 233 7.16 10.25 -7.38
CA HIS A 233 7.61 10.38 -8.77
C HIS A 233 8.97 9.66 -8.87
N HIS A 234 9.07 8.65 -9.74
CA HIS A 234 10.33 8.00 -10.07
C HIS A 234 10.85 8.53 -11.40
N ASN A 235 12.06 9.10 -11.40
CA ASN A 235 12.89 9.23 -12.59
C ASN A 235 14.29 8.75 -12.22
N PHE A 236 14.71 7.63 -12.81
CA PHE A 236 16.05 7.08 -12.67
C PHE A 236 16.85 7.43 -13.93
N THR A 237 17.78 8.37 -13.80
CA THR A 237 18.91 8.54 -14.72
C THR A 237 20.12 9.05 -13.93
N ASN A 238 21.29 8.42 -14.11
CA ASN A 238 22.65 8.83 -13.69
C ASN A 238 23.17 8.43 -12.29
N GLY A 239 22.87 7.24 -11.77
CA GLY A 239 23.62 6.69 -10.62
C GLY A 239 23.40 7.40 -9.27
N VAL A 240 22.27 8.07 -9.11
CA VAL A 240 21.87 8.78 -7.88
C VAL A 240 20.88 7.93 -7.08
N ILE A 241 21.11 7.75 -5.78
CA ILE A 241 20.29 6.90 -4.89
C ILE A 241 19.33 7.76 -4.08
N SER A 242 18.03 7.46 -4.15
CA SER A 242 16.94 8.15 -3.44
C SER A 242 16.06 7.15 -2.67
N LEU A 243 15.80 7.40 -1.38
CA LEU A 243 14.87 6.59 -0.55
C LEU A 243 13.93 7.49 0.27
N ASP A 244 12.65 7.08 0.38
CA ASP A 244 11.55 7.76 1.10
C ASP A 244 11.26 7.07 2.45
N TRP A 245 11.56 7.78 3.54
CA TRP A 245 11.57 7.31 4.94
C TRP A 245 10.24 6.82 5.51
N THR A 246 9.10 7.02 4.83
CA THR A 246 7.79 6.69 5.41
C THR A 246 7.29 5.28 5.09
N ARG A 247 7.94 4.54 4.19
CA ARG A 247 7.44 3.25 3.70
C ARG A 247 8.21 2.02 4.21
N ASP A 248 9.51 2.12 4.45
CA ASP A 248 10.37 0.92 4.52
C ASP A 248 10.50 0.28 5.93
N ILE A 249 9.95 0.89 6.99
CA ILE A 249 10.09 0.36 8.36
C ILE A 249 9.22 -0.88 8.63
N GLU A 250 8.00 -0.95 8.09
CA GLU A 250 7.11 -2.10 8.34
C GLU A 250 7.28 -3.22 7.29
N GLU A 251 7.59 -2.88 6.04
CA GLU A 251 7.69 -3.85 4.94
C GLU A 251 9.08 -4.47 4.77
N GLU A 252 10.17 -3.77 5.11
CA GLU A 252 11.54 -4.29 4.89
C GLU A 252 12.31 -4.52 6.18
N ILE A 253 12.20 -3.64 7.19
CA ILE A 253 13.01 -3.76 8.42
C ILE A 253 12.58 -4.95 9.29
N ILE A 254 11.30 -5.27 9.42
CA ILE A 254 10.84 -6.42 10.24
C ILE A 254 11.29 -7.76 9.63
N PRO A 255 11.10 -8.01 8.32
CA PRO A 255 11.67 -9.20 7.66
C PRO A 255 13.19 -9.25 7.70
N LEU A 256 13.89 -8.12 7.54
CA LEU A 256 15.35 -8.06 7.57
C LEU A 256 15.91 -8.28 8.98
N CYS A 257 15.25 -7.76 10.02
CA CYS A 257 15.56 -8.09 11.43
C CYS A 257 15.33 -9.58 11.71
N ARG A 258 14.28 -10.17 11.14
CA ARG A 258 14.01 -11.61 11.21
C ARG A 258 15.07 -12.42 10.47
N PHE A 259 15.52 -11.95 9.30
CA PHE A 259 16.60 -12.56 8.52
C PHE A 259 17.93 -12.54 9.29
N VAL A 260 18.30 -11.40 9.87
CA VAL A 260 19.51 -11.27 10.71
C VAL A 260 19.40 -12.14 11.97
N GLN A 261 18.22 -12.21 12.61
CA GLN A 261 17.97 -13.06 13.78
C GLN A 261 18.02 -14.56 13.43
N LEU A 262 17.42 -14.97 12.31
CA LEU A 262 17.44 -16.37 11.83
C LEU A 262 18.84 -16.79 11.42
N THR A 263 19.60 -15.91 10.76
CA THR A 263 21.00 -16.14 10.41
C THR A 263 21.86 -16.25 11.67
N TYR A 264 21.61 -15.42 12.69
CA TYR A 264 22.24 -15.50 14.01
C TYR A 264 21.91 -16.81 14.76
N ASP A 265 20.63 -17.22 14.78
CA ASP A 265 20.21 -18.44 15.48
C ASP A 265 20.71 -19.70 14.78
N ALA A 266 20.77 -19.70 13.43
CA ALA A 266 21.40 -20.76 12.64
C ALA A 266 22.90 -20.86 12.94
N PHE A 267 23.62 -19.74 12.93
CA PHE A 267 25.06 -19.68 13.24
C PHE A 267 25.35 -20.12 14.69
N LYS A 268 24.51 -19.72 15.65
CA LYS A 268 24.61 -20.12 17.06
C LYS A 268 24.36 -21.61 17.26
N LYS A 269 23.39 -22.20 16.55
CA LYS A 269 23.15 -23.66 16.55
C LYS A 269 24.34 -24.42 15.96
N ILE A 270 24.95 -23.90 14.89
CA ILE A 270 26.15 -24.45 14.26
C ILE A 270 27.36 -24.40 15.22
N CYS A 271 27.56 -23.30 15.96
CA CYS A 271 28.60 -23.20 16.98
C CYS A 271 28.38 -24.11 18.20
N LEU A 272 27.13 -24.37 18.57
CA LEU A 272 26.79 -25.31 19.66
C LEU A 272 26.95 -26.77 19.23
N LEU A 273 26.61 -27.10 17.98
CA LEU A 273 26.80 -28.44 17.40
C LEU A 273 28.28 -28.75 17.20
N SER A 274 29.09 -27.77 16.75
CA SER A 274 30.54 -27.93 16.67
C SER A 274 31.16 -28.15 18.06
N ALA A 275 30.76 -27.39 19.09
CA ALA A 275 31.25 -27.57 20.46
C ALA A 275 30.98 -28.98 21.04
N SER A 276 29.93 -29.67 20.59
CA SER A 276 29.58 -31.02 21.05
C SER A 276 30.32 -32.16 20.32
N THR A 277 30.95 -31.88 19.17
CA THR A 277 31.55 -32.92 18.30
C THR A 277 33.08 -32.84 18.23
N PHE A 278 33.71 -31.76 18.70
CA PHE A 278 35.17 -31.59 18.60
C PHE A 278 35.92 -32.07 19.87
N LYS A 279 36.29 -33.36 19.90
CA LYS A 279 37.49 -33.78 20.66
C LYS A 279 38.72 -33.12 20.02
N LYS A 280 39.58 -32.54 20.88
CA LYS A 280 40.82 -31.80 20.57
C LYS A 280 41.52 -32.21 19.25
N PRO A 281 41.92 -31.26 18.40
CA PRO A 281 42.65 -31.56 17.17
C PRO A 281 44.05 -32.09 17.48
N SER A 282 44.47 -33.14 16.77
CA SER A 282 45.89 -33.53 16.68
C SER A 282 46.63 -32.51 15.81
N LYS A 283 47.90 -32.26 16.14
CA LYS A 283 48.67 -31.05 15.73
C LYS A 283 48.91 -30.83 14.23
N ASN A 284 48.50 -31.72 13.31
CA ASN A 284 48.98 -31.69 11.93
C ASN A 284 47.90 -31.79 10.83
N THR A 285 46.72 -31.20 10.99
CA THR A 285 45.75 -31.10 9.88
C THR A 285 45.45 -29.62 9.57
N PRO A 286 45.61 -29.14 8.32
CA PRO A 286 45.28 -27.76 7.97
C PRO A 286 43.79 -27.49 8.14
N GLN A 287 43.43 -26.45 8.91
CA GLN A 287 42.04 -26.02 9.17
C GLN A 287 41.23 -25.70 7.89
N THR A 288 41.90 -25.56 6.75
CA THR A 288 41.31 -25.19 5.46
C THR A 288 40.54 -26.32 4.76
N CYS A 289 40.80 -27.60 5.07
CA CYS A 289 40.02 -28.71 4.50
C CYS A 289 38.64 -28.87 5.14
N PHE A 290 38.49 -28.55 6.43
CA PHE A 290 37.24 -28.75 7.18
C PHE A 290 36.14 -27.75 6.84
N ILE A 291 36.50 -26.56 6.33
CA ILE A 291 35.55 -25.50 5.97
C ILE A 291 34.93 -25.78 4.59
N LYS A 292 35.66 -26.41 3.67
CA LYS A 292 35.17 -26.73 2.32
C LYS A 292 34.12 -27.83 2.29
N GLU A 293 34.25 -28.86 3.14
CA GLU A 293 33.26 -29.94 3.22
C GLU A 293 31.95 -29.47 3.88
N GLY A 294 32.04 -28.65 4.94
CA GLY A 294 30.86 -28.03 5.56
C GLY A 294 30.13 -27.04 4.65
N LEU A 295 30.86 -26.25 3.84
CA LEU A 295 30.25 -25.34 2.85
C LEU A 295 29.55 -26.07 1.70
N LYS A 296 30.00 -27.29 1.36
CA LYS A 296 29.37 -28.12 0.32
C LYS A 296 28.05 -28.71 0.82
N GLU A 297 28.00 -29.19 2.07
CA GLU A 297 26.74 -29.58 2.71
C GLU A 297 25.77 -28.40 2.90
N ILE A 298 26.28 -27.17 3.13
CA ILE A 298 25.47 -25.94 3.19
C ILE A 298 24.83 -25.60 1.83
N SER A 299 25.56 -25.77 0.73
CA SER A 299 25.06 -25.55 -0.64
C SER A 299 23.98 -26.55 -1.05
N ASP A 300 24.07 -27.78 -0.55
CA ASP A 300 23.12 -28.85 -0.88
C ASP A 300 21.87 -28.82 0.02
N ALA A 301 21.95 -28.19 1.20
CA ALA A 301 20.85 -28.11 2.18
C ALA A 301 19.95 -26.86 2.04
N VAL A 302 20.39 -25.83 1.31
CA VAL A 302 19.62 -24.60 1.06
C VAL A 302 19.82 -24.21 -0.40
N THR A 303 18.94 -24.67 -1.28
CA THR A 303 18.92 -24.17 -2.65
C THR A 303 18.52 -22.70 -2.64
N ILE A 304 19.34 -21.85 -3.27
CA ILE A 304 19.15 -20.39 -3.41
C ILE A 304 17.73 -20.04 -3.92
N GLU A 305 17.08 -20.94 -4.65
CA GLU A 305 15.70 -20.82 -5.13
C GLU A 305 14.66 -20.73 -3.99
N GLU A 306 14.86 -21.45 -2.87
CA GLU A 306 13.95 -21.39 -1.71
C GLU A 306 14.11 -20.09 -0.92
N VAL A 307 15.30 -19.49 -0.94
CA VAL A 307 15.62 -18.22 -0.28
C VAL A 307 15.13 -17.02 -1.10
N VAL A 308 15.25 -17.09 -2.43
CA VAL A 308 14.69 -16.09 -3.36
C VAL A 308 13.15 -16.10 -3.33
N ALA A 309 12.52 -17.27 -3.13
CA ALA A 309 11.08 -17.37 -2.90
C ALA A 309 10.63 -16.70 -1.58
N GLY A 310 11.49 -16.71 -0.55
CA GLY A 310 11.21 -16.07 0.75
C GLY A 310 11.27 -14.54 0.74
N VAL A 311 12.09 -13.94 -0.12
CA VAL A 311 12.26 -12.47 -0.22
C VAL A 311 11.25 -11.82 -1.17
N ARG A 312 10.57 -12.60 -2.03
CA ARG A 312 9.59 -12.14 -3.01
C ARG A 312 8.17 -12.66 -2.80
N ASN A 313 7.79 -13.07 -1.60
CA ASN A 313 6.40 -13.44 -1.32
C ASN A 313 5.51 -12.19 -1.19
N GLU A 314 5.39 -11.40 -2.26
CA GLU A 314 4.15 -10.67 -2.50
C GLU A 314 3.05 -11.74 -2.56
N LEU A 315 2.10 -11.65 -1.64
CA LEU A 315 0.95 -12.56 -1.59
C LEU A 315 0.26 -12.56 -2.95
N GLN A 316 0.44 -13.63 -3.73
CA GLN A 316 -0.30 -13.81 -4.96
C GLN A 316 -1.75 -14.12 -4.63
N ILE A 317 -2.67 -13.29 -5.12
CA ILE A 317 -4.10 -13.54 -4.96
C ILE A 317 -4.47 -14.73 -5.86
N PRO A 318 -4.96 -15.84 -5.29
CA PRO A 318 -5.29 -17.02 -6.08
C PRO A 318 -6.41 -16.71 -7.08
N LEU A 319 -6.37 -17.35 -8.25
CA LEU A 319 -7.51 -17.40 -9.15
C LEU A 319 -8.41 -18.57 -8.77
N VAL A 320 -9.73 -18.37 -8.84
CA VAL A 320 -10.74 -19.39 -8.61
C VAL A 320 -11.82 -19.36 -9.68
N LYS A 321 -12.43 -20.52 -9.92
CA LYS A 321 -13.60 -20.63 -10.78
C LYS A 321 -14.83 -20.13 -10.01
N LEU A 322 -15.55 -19.19 -10.59
CA LEU A 322 -16.80 -18.69 -10.05
C LEU A 322 -17.96 -19.35 -10.82
N GLY A 323 -18.58 -20.35 -10.21
CA GLY A 323 -19.52 -21.25 -10.88
C GLY A 323 -18.83 -22.23 -11.84
N ASN A 324 -19.62 -23.01 -12.57
CA ASN A 324 -19.15 -24.10 -13.44
C ASN A 324 -19.04 -23.74 -14.93
N GLN A 325 -19.25 -22.47 -15.28
CA GLN A 325 -19.43 -22.03 -16.66
C GLN A 325 -18.12 -21.59 -17.31
N GLY A 326 -17.03 -21.53 -16.54
CA GLY A 326 -15.68 -21.19 -17.01
C GLY A 326 -15.20 -19.79 -16.63
N LEU A 327 -15.96 -19.03 -15.84
CA LEU A 327 -15.50 -17.75 -15.30
C LEU A 327 -14.42 -17.98 -14.25
N GLU A 328 -13.23 -17.42 -14.47
CA GLU A 328 -12.13 -17.39 -13.50
C GLU A 328 -11.88 -15.96 -13.02
N VAL A 329 -11.73 -15.80 -11.70
CA VAL A 329 -11.62 -14.51 -11.02
C VAL A 329 -10.59 -14.58 -9.89
N SER A 330 -10.07 -13.44 -9.45
CA SER A 330 -9.31 -13.35 -8.21
C SER A 330 -10.18 -13.76 -7.00
N LYS A 331 -9.64 -14.58 -6.09
CA LYS A 331 -10.33 -15.08 -4.87
C LYS A 331 -10.84 -13.96 -3.97
N LEU A 332 -10.26 -12.77 -4.10
CA LEU A 332 -10.77 -11.54 -3.54
C LEU A 332 -11.10 -10.59 -4.69
N GLY A 333 -12.35 -10.13 -4.77
CA GLY A 333 -12.76 -9.09 -5.70
C GLY A 333 -12.76 -7.70 -5.06
N PHE A 334 -13.03 -6.67 -5.86
CA PHE A 334 -13.10 -5.29 -5.40
C PHE A 334 -14.46 -4.66 -5.72
N GLY A 335 -15.18 -4.21 -4.67
CA GLY A 335 -16.44 -3.50 -4.82
C GLY A 335 -16.22 -2.01 -5.05
N CYS A 336 -16.56 -1.51 -6.25
CA CYS A 336 -16.31 -0.13 -6.67
C CYS A 336 -17.29 0.89 -6.08
N MET A 337 -18.41 0.46 -5.48
CA MET A 337 -19.50 1.34 -5.00
C MET A 337 -18.99 2.54 -4.20
N THR A 338 -18.11 2.29 -3.22
CA THR A 338 -17.64 3.32 -2.29
C THR A 338 -16.79 4.40 -2.95
N LEU A 339 -16.24 4.15 -4.15
CA LEU A 339 -15.46 5.15 -4.88
C LEU A 339 -16.35 6.33 -5.32
N SER A 340 -17.64 6.10 -5.55
CA SER A 340 -18.63 7.12 -5.89
C SER A 340 -19.57 7.47 -4.73
N GLY A 341 -19.20 7.14 -3.49
CA GLY A 341 -19.92 7.48 -2.27
C GLY A 341 -20.79 6.36 -1.69
N MET A 342 -21.88 6.72 -1.01
CA MET A 342 -22.77 5.88 -0.15
C MET A 342 -22.39 5.86 1.33
N TYR A 343 -21.32 5.17 1.70
CA TYR A 343 -20.92 5.08 3.12
C TYR A 343 -20.03 6.25 3.56
N ASN A 344 -19.42 6.91 2.59
CA ASN A 344 -18.52 8.04 2.74
C ASN A 344 -18.73 9.02 1.57
N SER A 345 -18.05 10.16 1.61
CA SER A 345 -18.00 11.05 0.45
C SER A 345 -17.35 10.34 -0.74
N PRO A 346 -17.82 10.61 -1.98
CA PRO A 346 -17.15 10.11 -3.18
C PRO A 346 -15.69 10.57 -3.22
N LEU A 347 -14.82 9.74 -3.77
CA LEU A 347 -13.45 10.15 -4.05
C LEU A 347 -13.40 11.09 -5.25
N PRO A 348 -12.40 11.98 -5.32
CA PRO A 348 -11.97 12.55 -6.59
C PRO A 348 -11.73 11.43 -7.62
N GLU A 349 -12.06 11.69 -8.87
CA GLU A 349 -11.99 10.69 -9.94
C GLU A 349 -10.60 10.05 -10.07
N GLU A 350 -9.54 10.87 -10.04
CA GLU A 350 -8.16 10.40 -10.15
C GLU A 350 -7.78 9.46 -9.01
N ASP A 351 -8.15 9.80 -7.77
CA ASP A 351 -7.91 8.93 -6.60
C ASP A 351 -8.66 7.59 -6.74
N GLY A 352 -9.89 7.62 -7.26
CA GLY A 352 -10.67 6.41 -7.53
C GLY A 352 -10.01 5.51 -8.58
N ILE A 353 -9.47 6.10 -9.66
CA ILE A 353 -8.70 5.39 -10.69
C ILE A 353 -7.44 4.75 -10.10
N GLU A 354 -6.70 5.48 -9.26
CA GLU A 354 -5.49 4.96 -8.62
C GLU A 354 -5.78 3.81 -7.66
N VAL A 355 -6.89 3.85 -6.92
CA VAL A 355 -7.33 2.70 -6.09
C VAL A 355 -7.61 1.47 -6.94
N ILE A 356 -8.27 1.61 -8.10
CA ILE A 356 -8.56 0.49 -9.02
C ILE A 356 -7.25 -0.07 -9.60
N LYS A 357 -6.33 0.80 -10.04
CA LYS A 357 -5.03 0.39 -10.57
C LYS A 357 -4.19 -0.33 -9.52
N TYR A 358 -4.21 0.15 -8.27
CA TYR A 358 -3.52 -0.49 -7.17
C TYR A 358 -4.13 -1.86 -6.82
N ALA A 359 -5.46 -1.98 -6.83
CA ALA A 359 -6.11 -3.29 -6.66
C ALA A 359 -5.64 -4.28 -7.72
N PHE A 360 -5.60 -3.85 -8.98
CA PHE A 360 -5.09 -4.67 -10.09
C PHE A 360 -3.61 -5.04 -9.95
N SER A 361 -2.76 -4.08 -9.56
CA SER A 361 -1.32 -4.34 -9.39
C SER A 361 -1.02 -5.34 -8.27
N LYS A 362 -1.93 -5.49 -7.30
CA LYS A 362 -1.85 -6.52 -6.25
C LYS A 362 -2.55 -7.84 -6.61
N GLY A 363 -3.02 -7.99 -7.85
CA GLY A 363 -3.58 -9.24 -8.36
C GLY A 363 -5.10 -9.36 -8.27
N ILE A 364 -5.82 -8.30 -7.90
CA ILE A 364 -7.30 -8.31 -7.98
C ILE A 364 -7.71 -8.09 -9.43
N THR A 365 -8.42 -9.05 -10.00
CA THR A 365 -8.89 -9.00 -11.39
C THR A 365 -10.41 -8.87 -11.48
N PHE A 366 -11.14 -9.13 -10.40
CA PHE A 366 -12.59 -9.08 -10.37
C PHE A 366 -13.12 -7.79 -9.75
N PHE A 367 -13.72 -6.93 -10.60
CA PHE A 367 -14.23 -5.62 -10.21
C PHE A 367 -15.75 -5.58 -10.33
N ASP A 368 -16.41 -5.26 -9.21
CA ASP A 368 -17.87 -5.19 -9.11
C ASP A 368 -18.36 -3.73 -9.07
N THR A 369 -19.27 -3.38 -9.96
CA THR A 369 -19.94 -2.07 -10.05
C THR A 369 -21.44 -2.25 -10.32
N SER A 370 -22.19 -1.18 -10.58
CA SER A 370 -23.60 -1.20 -10.97
C SER A 370 -23.96 0.12 -11.63
N ASP A 371 -24.93 0.08 -12.55
CA ASP A 371 -25.57 1.27 -13.13
C ASP A 371 -26.09 2.27 -12.08
N ILE A 372 -26.54 1.81 -10.91
CA ILE A 372 -27.12 2.67 -9.87
C ILE A 372 -26.09 3.32 -8.94
N TYR A 373 -24.81 2.94 -9.00
CA TYR A 373 -23.77 3.51 -8.14
C TYR A 373 -23.36 4.92 -8.59
N GLY A 374 -23.35 5.87 -7.64
CA GLY A 374 -23.10 7.28 -7.91
C GLY A 374 -24.07 7.89 -8.95
N PRO A 375 -25.27 7.31 -9.07
CA PRO A 375 -25.92 6.89 -10.31
C PRO A 375 -25.17 7.11 -11.63
N HIS A 376 -24.89 6.02 -12.33
CA HIS A 376 -24.22 5.96 -13.65
C HIS A 376 -22.78 6.49 -13.69
N THR A 377 -22.27 7.11 -12.63
CA THR A 377 -20.91 7.66 -12.61
C THR A 377 -19.85 6.62 -12.24
N ASN A 378 -20.20 5.59 -11.47
CA ASN A 378 -19.22 4.59 -11.03
C ASN A 378 -18.74 3.68 -12.18
N GLU A 379 -19.64 3.33 -13.11
CA GLU A 379 -19.26 2.62 -14.35
C GLU A 379 -18.35 3.48 -15.24
N ILE A 380 -18.58 4.80 -15.29
CA ILE A 380 -17.70 5.72 -16.04
C ILE A 380 -16.31 5.78 -15.39
N LEU A 381 -16.25 5.87 -14.06
CA LEU A 381 -15.00 5.83 -13.30
C LEU A 381 -14.21 4.54 -13.58
N LEU A 382 -14.88 3.39 -13.50
CA LEU A 382 -14.26 2.10 -13.80
C LEU A 382 -13.80 2.02 -15.27
N GLY A 383 -14.64 2.47 -16.22
CA GLY A 383 -14.29 2.55 -17.63
C GLY A 383 -13.02 3.38 -17.90
N LYS A 384 -12.87 4.52 -17.22
CA LYS A 384 -11.66 5.36 -17.30
C LYS A 384 -10.42 4.65 -16.76
N ALA A 385 -10.54 3.91 -15.65
CA ALA A 385 -9.43 3.12 -15.11
C ALA A 385 -9.04 1.98 -16.07
N LEU A 386 -10.02 1.31 -16.68
CA LEU A 386 -9.80 0.19 -17.61
C LEU A 386 -9.03 0.59 -18.87
N LYS A 387 -9.14 1.85 -19.32
CA LYS A 387 -8.31 2.36 -20.44
C LYS A 387 -6.81 2.33 -20.14
N GLN A 388 -6.44 2.25 -18.86
CA GLN A 388 -5.04 2.21 -18.40
C GLN A 388 -4.61 0.79 -17.98
N LEU A 389 -5.48 -0.21 -18.14
CA LEU A 389 -5.27 -1.58 -17.68
C LEU A 389 -5.53 -2.59 -18.82
N PRO A 390 -4.93 -3.79 -18.77
CA PRO A 390 -5.19 -4.84 -19.75
C PRO A 390 -6.61 -5.41 -19.56
N ARG A 391 -7.58 -4.91 -20.35
CA ARG A 391 -9.01 -5.27 -20.26
C ARG A 391 -9.26 -6.77 -20.28
N GLU A 392 -8.50 -7.53 -21.06
CA GLU A 392 -8.63 -8.99 -21.21
C GLU A 392 -8.23 -9.78 -19.95
N LYS A 393 -7.47 -9.17 -19.04
CA LYS A 393 -7.08 -9.77 -17.75
C LYS A 393 -8.05 -9.43 -16.62
N ILE A 394 -9.07 -8.61 -16.89
CA ILE A 394 -9.99 -8.09 -15.87
C ILE A 394 -11.38 -8.68 -16.11
N GLN A 395 -12.03 -9.12 -15.04
CA GLN A 395 -13.42 -9.57 -15.05
C GLN A 395 -14.28 -8.45 -14.47
N ILE A 396 -15.14 -7.87 -15.32
CA ILE A 396 -16.07 -6.82 -14.91
C ILE A 396 -17.41 -7.45 -14.55
N ALA A 397 -17.85 -7.21 -13.32
CA ALA A 397 -19.20 -7.44 -12.86
C ALA A 397 -19.96 -6.11 -12.82
N THR A 398 -21.06 -5.99 -13.58
CA THR A 398 -22.01 -4.88 -13.43
C THR A 398 -23.45 -5.37 -13.42
N LYS A 399 -24.40 -4.48 -13.11
CA LYS A 399 -25.77 -4.84 -12.79
C LYS A 399 -26.78 -3.87 -13.37
N PHE A 400 -28.00 -4.35 -13.55
CA PHE A 400 -29.18 -3.57 -13.90
C PHE A 400 -30.37 -3.94 -13.01
N GLY A 401 -31.48 -3.24 -13.20
CA GLY A 401 -32.79 -3.64 -12.68
C GLY A 401 -33.33 -2.67 -11.65
N VAL A 402 -32.49 -1.83 -11.04
CA VAL A 402 -32.95 -0.72 -10.20
C VAL A 402 -33.16 0.50 -11.11
N GLN A 403 -34.41 0.72 -11.53
CA GLN A 403 -34.76 1.77 -12.48
C GLN A 403 -34.74 3.16 -11.86
N LYS A 404 -35.23 3.28 -10.62
CA LYS A 404 -35.19 4.53 -9.85
C LYS A 404 -34.98 4.24 -8.37
N ILE A 405 -34.21 5.10 -7.71
CA ILE A 405 -34.17 5.19 -6.26
C ILE A 405 -34.85 6.49 -5.86
N GLY A 406 -36.04 6.40 -5.25
CA GLY A 406 -36.62 7.45 -4.43
C GLY A 406 -36.64 6.98 -2.98
N PHE A 407 -36.51 7.87 -2.01
CA PHE A 407 -36.83 7.50 -0.63
C PHE A 407 -38.34 7.74 -0.42
N PRO A 408 -39.14 6.74 -0.01
CA PRO A 408 -38.77 5.39 0.43
C PRO A 408 -38.92 4.28 -0.64
N GLN A 409 -39.12 4.63 -1.91
CA GLN A 409 -39.48 3.70 -2.98
C GLN A 409 -38.35 3.47 -3.99
N MET A 410 -37.86 2.23 -4.06
CA MET A 410 -37.02 1.76 -5.16
C MET A 410 -37.94 1.15 -6.24
N GLU A 411 -37.79 1.58 -7.48
CA GLU A 411 -38.48 0.99 -8.63
C GLU A 411 -37.57 -0.06 -9.26
N VAL A 412 -38.05 -1.30 -9.34
CA VAL A 412 -37.33 -2.42 -9.94
C VAL A 412 -38.01 -2.80 -11.25
N ASN A 413 -37.22 -3.04 -12.29
CA ASN A 413 -37.69 -3.37 -13.63
C ASN A 413 -36.84 -4.51 -14.22
N GLY A 414 -37.49 -5.65 -14.46
CA GLY A 414 -36.90 -6.85 -15.04
C GLY A 414 -37.36 -7.12 -16.47
N SER A 415 -38.07 -6.19 -17.12
CA SER A 415 -38.60 -6.42 -18.46
C SER A 415 -37.47 -6.61 -19.47
N PRO A 416 -37.65 -7.46 -20.51
CA PRO A 416 -36.65 -7.66 -21.57
C PRO A 416 -36.14 -6.34 -22.18
N GLU A 417 -37.02 -5.39 -22.45
CA GLU A 417 -36.65 -4.10 -23.04
C GLU A 417 -35.73 -3.30 -22.10
N TYR A 418 -36.01 -3.34 -20.80
CA TYR A 418 -35.20 -2.66 -19.81
C TYR A 418 -33.84 -3.34 -19.61
N VAL A 419 -33.81 -4.68 -19.55
CA VAL A 419 -32.57 -5.49 -19.53
C VAL A 419 -31.65 -5.07 -20.68
N ARG A 420 -32.20 -5.07 -21.90
CA ARG A 420 -31.48 -4.72 -23.14
C ARG A 420 -30.91 -3.32 -23.08
N SER A 421 -31.78 -2.33 -22.85
CA SER A 421 -31.38 -0.91 -22.83
C SER A 421 -30.34 -0.61 -21.75
N SER A 422 -30.46 -1.26 -20.59
CA SER A 422 -29.50 -1.13 -19.49
C SER A 422 -28.13 -1.70 -19.87
N CYS A 423 -28.10 -2.85 -20.56
CA CYS A 423 -26.86 -3.47 -20.99
C CYS A 423 -26.10 -2.59 -21.99
N GLU A 424 -26.78 -2.08 -23.02
CA GLU A 424 -26.16 -1.15 -23.98
C GLU A 424 -25.63 0.11 -23.29
N ALA A 425 -26.37 0.63 -22.32
CA ALA A 425 -25.96 1.82 -21.59
C ALA A 425 -24.74 1.56 -20.69
N SER A 426 -24.68 0.41 -20.03
CA SER A 426 -23.52 -0.02 -19.24
C SER A 426 -22.28 -0.23 -20.12
N LEU A 427 -22.40 -0.90 -21.27
CA LEU A 427 -21.31 -1.07 -22.24
C LEU A 427 -20.74 0.29 -22.67
N LYS A 428 -21.61 1.26 -22.97
CA LYS A 428 -21.21 2.62 -23.35
C LYS A 428 -20.52 3.37 -22.21
N ARG A 429 -21.02 3.28 -20.97
CA ARG A 429 -20.43 3.97 -19.81
C ARG A 429 -19.07 3.39 -19.42
N LEU A 430 -18.96 2.06 -19.44
CA LEU A 430 -17.70 1.35 -19.22
C LEU A 430 -16.73 1.50 -20.39
N ASP A 431 -17.23 1.86 -21.58
CA ASP A 431 -16.48 1.95 -22.84
C ASP A 431 -15.80 0.61 -23.21
N VAL A 432 -16.57 -0.47 -23.14
CA VAL A 432 -16.13 -1.85 -23.43
C VAL A 432 -17.06 -2.53 -24.43
N GLN A 433 -16.54 -3.54 -25.13
CA GLN A 433 -17.32 -4.31 -26.10
C GLN A 433 -18.14 -5.44 -25.45
N TYR A 434 -17.75 -5.89 -24.26
CA TYR A 434 -18.43 -6.95 -23.52
C TYR A 434 -18.31 -6.74 -22.00
N ILE A 435 -19.28 -7.27 -21.28
CA ILE A 435 -19.29 -7.41 -19.81
C ILE A 435 -19.03 -8.89 -19.47
N ASP A 436 -18.14 -9.16 -18.52
CA ASP A 436 -17.86 -10.55 -18.14
C ASP A 436 -19.03 -11.14 -17.37
N LEU A 437 -19.52 -10.47 -16.33
CA LEU A 437 -20.63 -10.95 -15.52
C LEU A 437 -21.71 -9.86 -15.35
N TYR A 438 -22.93 -10.15 -15.79
CA TYR A 438 -24.03 -9.19 -15.75
C TYR A 438 -25.16 -9.67 -14.84
N TYR A 439 -25.49 -8.87 -13.84
CA TYR A 439 -26.46 -9.22 -12.80
C TYR A 439 -27.80 -8.53 -13.00
N GLN A 440 -28.89 -9.24 -12.74
CA GLN A 440 -30.08 -8.57 -12.21
C GLN A 440 -29.82 -8.20 -10.74
N HIS A 441 -29.72 -6.90 -10.45
CA HIS A 441 -29.34 -6.36 -9.15
C HIS A 441 -30.41 -6.60 -8.07
N ARG A 442 -31.68 -6.48 -8.47
CA ARG A 442 -32.86 -6.76 -7.64
C ARG A 442 -33.90 -7.44 -8.51
N VAL A 443 -34.54 -8.47 -7.96
CA VAL A 443 -35.58 -9.22 -8.66
C VAL A 443 -36.83 -8.34 -8.82
N ASP A 444 -37.33 -8.25 -10.05
CA ASP A 444 -38.64 -7.65 -10.32
C ASP A 444 -39.75 -8.66 -10.03
N THR A 445 -40.52 -8.40 -8.97
CA THR A 445 -41.60 -9.30 -8.54
C THR A 445 -42.84 -9.23 -9.43
N LYS A 446 -42.83 -8.42 -10.50
CA LYS A 446 -43.94 -8.29 -11.46
C LYS A 446 -43.68 -9.00 -12.79
N VAL A 447 -42.43 -9.39 -13.06
CA VAL A 447 -42.02 -10.01 -14.33
C VAL A 447 -41.57 -11.45 -14.05
N PRO A 448 -42.08 -12.47 -14.78
CA PRO A 448 -41.57 -13.83 -14.66
C PRO A 448 -40.06 -13.87 -14.91
N ILE A 449 -39.30 -14.50 -14.00
CA ILE A 449 -37.83 -14.51 -14.10
C ILE A 449 -37.32 -15.09 -15.43
N GLU A 450 -38.08 -16.00 -16.04
CA GLU A 450 -37.78 -16.60 -17.32
C GLU A 450 -37.77 -15.59 -18.48
N GLU A 451 -38.52 -14.50 -18.39
CA GLU A 451 -38.50 -13.43 -19.39
C GLU A 451 -37.22 -12.59 -19.25
N THR A 452 -36.88 -12.20 -18.03
CA THR A 452 -35.64 -11.46 -17.72
C THR A 452 -34.40 -12.26 -18.14
N VAL A 453 -34.32 -13.54 -17.73
CA VAL A 453 -33.19 -14.41 -18.07
C VAL A 453 -33.21 -14.80 -19.54
N GLY A 454 -34.40 -14.90 -20.16
CA GLY A 454 -34.53 -15.10 -21.59
C GLY A 454 -33.86 -13.98 -22.40
N GLU A 455 -33.97 -12.73 -21.97
CA GLU A 455 -33.27 -11.62 -22.61
C GLU A 455 -31.77 -11.59 -22.31
N LEU A 456 -31.37 -11.89 -21.07
CA LEU A 456 -29.96 -12.02 -20.70
C LEU A 456 -29.26 -13.12 -21.52
N LYS A 457 -29.95 -14.24 -21.79
CA LYS A 457 -29.45 -15.30 -22.66
C LYS A 457 -29.16 -14.80 -24.08
N LYS A 458 -30.03 -13.96 -24.67
CA LYS A 458 -29.75 -13.37 -25.98
C LYS A 458 -28.52 -12.46 -25.95
N LEU A 459 -28.35 -11.67 -24.89
CA LEU A 459 -27.15 -10.85 -24.70
C LEU A 459 -25.87 -11.70 -24.61
N VAL A 460 -25.96 -12.90 -24.05
CA VAL A 460 -24.86 -13.88 -24.05
C VAL A 460 -24.59 -14.42 -25.46
N GLU A 461 -25.63 -14.83 -26.18
CA GLU A 461 -25.51 -15.31 -27.57
C GLU A 461 -24.93 -14.25 -28.53
N GLU A 462 -25.21 -12.97 -28.26
CA GLU A 462 -24.65 -11.83 -29.00
C GLU A 462 -23.22 -11.45 -28.58
N GLY A 463 -22.67 -12.06 -27.53
CA GLY A 463 -21.33 -11.79 -27.00
C GLY A 463 -21.20 -10.47 -26.23
N LYS A 464 -22.32 -9.78 -25.93
CA LYS A 464 -22.33 -8.54 -25.13
C LYS A 464 -22.10 -8.81 -23.65
N VAL A 465 -22.54 -9.97 -23.19
CA VAL A 465 -22.35 -10.49 -21.83
C VAL A 465 -21.72 -11.88 -21.94
N LYS A 466 -20.79 -12.25 -21.06
CA LYS A 466 -20.27 -13.63 -21.05
C LYS A 466 -21.03 -14.54 -20.08
N TYR A 467 -21.34 -14.02 -18.89
CA TYR A 467 -21.93 -14.77 -17.79
C TYR A 467 -23.09 -14.00 -17.15
N ILE A 468 -24.09 -14.74 -16.66
CA ILE A 468 -25.27 -14.18 -15.99
C ILE A 468 -25.16 -14.38 -14.48
N GLY A 469 -25.49 -13.35 -13.71
CA GLY A 469 -25.64 -13.43 -12.27
C GLY A 469 -27.01 -12.95 -11.78
N LEU A 470 -27.35 -13.29 -10.55
CA LEU A 470 -28.50 -12.73 -9.83
C LEU A 470 -28.04 -12.13 -8.50
N SER A 471 -28.82 -11.20 -7.96
CA SER A 471 -28.57 -10.58 -6.66
C SER A 471 -29.86 -10.52 -5.85
N GLU A 472 -29.78 -10.90 -4.57
CA GLU A 472 -30.92 -10.89 -3.64
C GLU A 472 -32.15 -11.65 -4.18
N ALA A 473 -31.93 -12.81 -4.79
CA ALA A 473 -32.97 -13.66 -5.37
C ALA A 473 -33.42 -14.78 -4.42
N SER A 474 -34.70 -15.12 -4.47
CA SER A 474 -35.26 -16.23 -3.69
C SER A 474 -34.84 -17.60 -4.27
N PRO A 475 -34.95 -18.69 -3.48
CA PRO A 475 -34.70 -20.04 -3.97
C PRO A 475 -35.52 -20.44 -5.20
N ASP A 476 -36.82 -20.10 -5.23
CA ASP A 476 -37.70 -20.34 -6.39
C ASP A 476 -37.19 -19.61 -7.64
N THR A 477 -36.92 -18.31 -7.50
CA THR A 477 -36.39 -17.47 -8.58
C THR A 477 -35.05 -18.00 -9.09
N ILE A 478 -34.15 -18.45 -8.20
CA ILE A 478 -32.85 -19.01 -8.58
C ILE A 478 -33.03 -20.28 -9.42
N ARG A 479 -33.84 -21.25 -8.95
CA ARG A 479 -34.07 -22.52 -9.67
C ARG A 479 -34.66 -22.28 -11.06
N ARG A 480 -35.67 -21.41 -11.15
CA ARG A 480 -36.35 -21.08 -12.40
C ARG A 480 -35.45 -20.31 -13.38
N ALA A 481 -34.67 -19.36 -12.88
CA ALA A 481 -33.67 -18.66 -13.68
C ALA A 481 -32.64 -19.62 -14.28
N HIS A 482 -32.07 -20.48 -13.44
CA HIS A 482 -31.02 -21.42 -13.83
C HIS A 482 -31.50 -22.45 -14.87
N ALA A 483 -32.79 -22.80 -14.85
CA ALA A 483 -33.40 -23.67 -15.85
C ALA A 483 -33.47 -23.02 -17.26
N VAL A 484 -33.51 -21.68 -17.36
CA VAL A 484 -33.53 -20.97 -18.66
C VAL A 484 -32.13 -20.78 -19.23
N HIS A 485 -31.19 -20.36 -18.37
CA HIS A 485 -29.77 -20.24 -18.71
C HIS A 485 -28.92 -20.40 -17.42
N PRO A 486 -27.75 -21.06 -17.48
CA PRO A 486 -26.92 -21.27 -16.28
C PRO A 486 -26.54 -19.97 -15.57
N ILE A 487 -27.04 -19.78 -14.36
CA ILE A 487 -26.63 -18.67 -13.48
C ILE A 487 -25.23 -18.98 -12.94
N THR A 488 -24.28 -18.08 -13.21
CA THR A 488 -22.86 -18.25 -12.87
C THR A 488 -22.58 -17.86 -11.43
N ALA A 489 -23.19 -16.76 -10.96
CA ALA A 489 -22.99 -16.27 -9.61
C ALA A 489 -24.26 -15.72 -8.97
N LEU A 490 -24.39 -15.89 -7.67
CA LEU A 490 -25.38 -15.22 -6.83
C LEU A 490 -24.67 -14.24 -5.89
N GLN A 491 -25.02 -12.96 -5.96
CA GLN A 491 -24.50 -11.94 -5.06
C GLN A 491 -25.46 -11.71 -3.88
N MET A 492 -24.98 -11.89 -2.65
CA MET A 492 -25.78 -11.86 -1.42
C MET A 492 -25.06 -11.13 -0.29
N GLU A 493 -25.80 -10.55 0.65
CA GLU A 493 -25.20 -10.08 1.89
C GLU A 493 -24.78 -11.28 2.73
N TRP A 494 -23.49 -11.42 3.01
CA TRP A 494 -22.99 -12.47 3.89
C TRP A 494 -21.72 -12.04 4.60
N SER A 495 -21.74 -12.15 5.92
CA SER A 495 -20.64 -11.82 6.82
C SER A 495 -20.86 -12.52 8.16
N LEU A 496 -19.92 -12.41 9.10
CA LEU A 496 -20.17 -12.79 10.49
C LEU A 496 -21.43 -12.12 11.09
N TRP A 497 -21.83 -10.98 10.53
CA TRP A 497 -22.91 -10.11 11.01
C TRP A 497 -24.28 -10.38 10.34
N SER A 498 -24.30 -11.10 9.23
CA SER A 498 -25.49 -11.41 8.43
C SER A 498 -25.29 -12.80 7.83
N ARG A 499 -25.95 -13.81 8.40
CA ARG A 499 -25.77 -15.24 8.08
C ARG A 499 -27.07 -15.95 7.67
N GLU A 500 -28.12 -15.19 7.39
CA GLU A 500 -29.47 -15.70 7.12
C GLU A 500 -29.57 -16.55 5.83
N ILE A 501 -28.52 -16.60 5.02
CA ILE A 501 -28.47 -17.34 3.75
C ILE A 501 -27.90 -18.77 3.89
N GLU A 502 -27.37 -19.13 5.05
CA GLU A 502 -26.65 -20.39 5.30
C GLU A 502 -27.53 -21.64 5.23
N ASP A 503 -28.81 -21.53 5.60
CA ASP A 503 -29.70 -22.69 5.68
C ASP A 503 -30.28 -23.12 4.32
N GLU A 504 -30.43 -22.18 3.38
CA GLU A 504 -31.23 -22.42 2.16
C GLU A 504 -30.51 -21.99 0.87
N ILE A 505 -29.99 -20.77 0.83
CA ILE A 505 -29.39 -20.19 -0.38
C ILE A 505 -28.02 -20.82 -0.67
N ILE A 506 -27.15 -20.95 0.34
CA ILE A 506 -25.81 -21.53 0.16
C ILE A 506 -25.89 -23.00 -0.31
N PRO A 507 -26.67 -23.89 0.32
CA PRO A 507 -26.85 -25.26 -0.17
C PRO A 507 -27.39 -25.31 -1.59
N LEU A 508 -28.38 -24.46 -1.93
CA LEU A 508 -28.94 -24.37 -3.28
C LEU A 508 -27.90 -23.96 -4.32
N CYS A 509 -27.10 -22.92 -4.04
CA CYS A 509 -26.06 -22.48 -4.96
C CYS A 509 -25.05 -23.61 -5.22
N ARG A 510 -24.67 -24.37 -4.20
CA ARG A 510 -23.76 -25.52 -4.33
C ARG A 510 -24.38 -26.66 -5.12
N GLU A 511 -25.66 -26.98 -4.87
CA GLU A 511 -26.43 -27.97 -5.63
C GLU A 511 -26.43 -27.66 -7.13
N LEU A 512 -26.61 -26.39 -7.49
CA LEU A 512 -26.69 -25.92 -8.88
C LEU A 512 -25.33 -25.52 -9.49
N GLY A 513 -24.22 -25.60 -8.73
CA GLY A 513 -22.90 -25.17 -9.21
C GLY A 513 -22.77 -23.66 -9.47
N ILE A 514 -23.49 -22.85 -8.69
CA ILE A 514 -23.50 -21.38 -8.75
C ILE A 514 -22.48 -20.83 -7.76
N GLY A 515 -21.58 -19.95 -8.21
CA GLY A 515 -20.64 -19.26 -7.33
C GLY A 515 -21.34 -18.24 -6.42
N ILE A 516 -20.76 -17.96 -5.26
CA ILE A 516 -21.33 -17.03 -4.28
C ILE A 516 -20.44 -15.79 -4.18
N VAL A 517 -21.03 -14.61 -4.30
CA VAL A 517 -20.33 -13.32 -4.20
C VAL A 517 -20.85 -12.56 -2.98
N PRO A 518 -20.20 -12.67 -1.81
CA PRO A 518 -20.58 -11.91 -0.62
C PRO A 518 -20.35 -10.41 -0.80
N TYR A 519 -21.41 -9.61 -0.69
CA TYR A 519 -21.31 -8.17 -0.52
C TYR A 519 -21.38 -7.79 0.96
N SER A 520 -20.80 -6.63 1.31
CA SER A 520 -20.64 -6.18 2.70
C SER A 520 -20.02 -7.22 3.66
N PRO A 521 -18.94 -7.94 3.27
CA PRO A 521 -18.35 -9.00 4.09
C PRO A 521 -17.81 -8.50 5.44
N LEU A 522 -17.58 -7.19 5.58
CA LEU A 522 -17.15 -6.53 6.82
C LEU A 522 -18.31 -5.86 7.59
N GLY A 523 -19.56 -6.30 7.37
CA GLY A 523 -20.73 -5.73 8.05
C GLY A 523 -20.91 -4.24 7.75
N ARG A 524 -20.80 -3.85 6.47
CA ARG A 524 -20.84 -2.44 6.02
C ARG A 524 -19.80 -1.53 6.69
N GLY A 525 -18.67 -2.11 7.05
CA GLY A 525 -17.57 -1.41 7.73
C GLY A 525 -17.57 -1.62 9.24
N PHE A 526 -18.64 -2.13 9.85
CA PHE A 526 -18.70 -2.38 11.29
C PHE A 526 -17.52 -3.23 11.80
N LEU A 527 -17.11 -4.25 11.05
CA LEU A 527 -15.99 -5.13 11.39
C LEU A 527 -14.62 -4.62 10.90
N ALA A 528 -14.57 -3.43 10.27
CA ALA A 528 -13.35 -2.88 9.67
C ALA A 528 -12.44 -2.12 10.67
N GLY A 529 -12.85 -1.97 11.93
CA GLY A 529 -12.05 -1.35 13.00
C GLY A 529 -12.82 -0.30 13.81
N LYS A 530 -12.24 0.17 14.93
CA LYS A 530 -12.91 1.08 15.89
C LYS A 530 -13.48 2.34 15.26
N GLY A 531 -12.79 2.92 14.30
CA GLY A 531 -13.26 4.12 13.60
C GLY A 531 -14.62 3.96 12.94
N ALA A 532 -14.95 2.77 12.44
CA ALA A 532 -16.24 2.49 11.81
C ALA A 532 -17.38 2.24 12.81
N VAL A 533 -17.04 1.99 14.07
CA VAL A 533 -17.99 1.75 15.17
C VAL A 533 -18.23 3.03 15.99
N GLU A 534 -17.23 3.90 16.06
CA GLU A 534 -17.23 5.10 16.91
C GLU A 534 -17.58 6.38 16.14
N ASN A 535 -17.18 6.50 14.86
CA ASN A 535 -17.36 7.72 14.07
C ASN A 535 -17.83 7.40 12.65
N LEU A 536 -19.15 7.44 12.42
CA LEU A 536 -19.69 7.47 11.07
C LEU A 536 -19.43 8.82 10.42
N ALA A 537 -19.19 8.84 9.11
CA ALA A 537 -19.13 10.08 8.36
C ALA A 537 -20.48 10.80 8.43
N ALA A 538 -20.48 12.14 8.57
CA ALA A 538 -21.69 12.95 8.75
C ALA A 538 -22.73 12.80 7.61
N ASN A 539 -22.30 12.33 6.44
CA ASN A 539 -23.11 12.09 5.24
C ASN A 539 -23.28 10.59 4.92
N SER A 540 -22.98 9.70 5.86
CA SER A 540 -23.10 8.25 5.65
C SER A 540 -24.56 7.81 5.68
N VAL A 541 -24.99 7.02 4.69
CA VAL A 541 -26.31 6.38 4.75
C VAL A 541 -26.45 5.42 5.92
N LEU A 542 -25.34 4.97 6.52
CA LEU A 542 -25.34 4.06 7.67
C LEU A 542 -25.99 4.67 8.91
N ASP A 543 -26.08 5.99 9.02
CA ASP A 543 -26.81 6.65 10.11
C ASP A 543 -28.31 6.27 10.12
N MET A 544 -28.87 5.97 8.95
CA MET A 544 -30.25 5.50 8.80
C MET A 544 -30.39 3.97 8.95
N HIS A 545 -29.29 3.23 9.07
CA HIS A 545 -29.32 1.78 9.11
C HIS A 545 -29.65 1.28 10.53
N PRO A 546 -30.67 0.43 10.73
CA PRO A 546 -31.13 0.05 12.08
C PRO A 546 -30.05 -0.52 13.01
N ARG A 547 -29.11 -1.32 12.47
CA ARG A 547 -27.94 -1.86 13.21
C ARG A 547 -26.93 -0.81 13.70
N PHE A 548 -26.94 0.40 13.14
CA PHE A 548 -26.05 1.50 13.48
C PHE A 548 -26.73 2.58 14.33
N GLN A 549 -27.99 2.36 14.76
CA GLN A 549 -28.77 3.36 15.50
C GLN A 549 -28.84 3.08 17.00
N GLY A 550 -28.59 4.11 17.81
CA GLY A 550 -28.87 4.16 19.25
C GLY A 550 -28.52 2.87 19.99
N LYS A 551 -29.50 2.32 20.71
CA LYS A 551 -29.34 1.09 21.52
C LYS A 551 -28.91 -0.14 20.70
N ASN A 552 -29.21 -0.20 19.40
CA ASN A 552 -28.77 -1.32 18.57
C ASN A 552 -27.26 -1.25 18.38
N LEU A 553 -26.71 -0.09 18.02
CA LEU A 553 -25.27 0.11 17.90
C LEU A 553 -24.55 -0.20 19.22
N ASP A 554 -25.11 0.24 20.36
CA ASP A 554 -24.51 -0.02 21.66
C ASP A 554 -24.46 -1.50 22.03
N LYS A 555 -25.52 -2.27 21.71
CA LYS A 555 -25.49 -3.74 21.85
C LYS A 555 -24.45 -4.37 20.93
N ASN A 556 -24.42 -3.92 19.68
CA ASN A 556 -23.54 -4.43 18.64
C ASN A 556 -22.04 -4.20 18.96
N LYS A 557 -21.67 -3.12 19.67
CA LYS A 557 -20.29 -2.87 20.13
C LYS A 557 -19.69 -4.02 20.96
N ALA A 558 -20.50 -4.77 21.70
CA ALA A 558 -20.03 -5.94 22.44
C ALA A 558 -19.52 -7.04 21.51
N ILE A 559 -20.21 -7.27 20.39
CA ILE A 559 -19.80 -8.21 19.35
C ILE A 559 -18.47 -7.77 18.72
N PHE A 560 -18.31 -6.48 18.40
CA PHE A 560 -17.04 -5.95 17.89
C PHE A 560 -15.89 -6.22 18.85
N SER A 561 -16.12 -6.01 20.16
CA SER A 561 -15.11 -6.22 21.19
C SER A 561 -14.67 -7.68 21.30
N ARG A 562 -15.58 -8.65 21.11
CA ARG A 562 -15.24 -10.08 21.03
C ARG A 562 -14.39 -10.39 19.81
N ILE A 563 -14.78 -9.87 18.64
CA ILE A 563 -13.99 -10.04 17.39
C ILE A 563 -12.61 -9.38 17.51
N GLU A 564 -12.50 -8.23 18.16
CA GLU A 564 -11.21 -7.59 18.42
C GLU A 564 -10.32 -8.45 19.33
N GLY A 565 -10.91 -9.10 20.33
CA GLY A 565 -10.23 -10.07 21.18
C GLY A 565 -9.67 -11.26 20.38
N LEU A 566 -10.48 -11.85 19.51
CA LEU A 566 -10.06 -12.94 18.63
C LEU A 566 -9.03 -12.48 17.60
N ALA A 567 -9.18 -11.30 17.01
CA ALA A 567 -8.22 -10.77 16.05
C ALA A 567 -6.82 -10.62 16.68
N ARG A 568 -6.74 -10.18 17.95
CA ARG A 568 -5.49 -10.18 18.72
C ARG A 568 -4.92 -11.59 18.92
N LYS A 569 -5.77 -12.58 19.25
CA LYS A 569 -5.38 -13.99 19.38
C LYS A 569 -4.73 -14.50 18.08
N TYR A 570 -5.33 -14.18 16.94
CA TYR A 570 -4.86 -14.58 15.61
C TYR A 570 -3.84 -13.61 14.97
N GLN A 571 -3.34 -12.63 15.72
CA GLN A 571 -2.34 -11.65 15.27
C GLN A 571 -2.71 -10.94 13.95
N CYS A 572 -3.98 -10.61 13.80
CA CYS A 572 -4.51 -9.90 12.64
C CYS A 572 -5.44 -8.76 13.04
N THR A 573 -5.91 -8.00 12.07
CA THR A 573 -6.93 -6.97 12.30
C THR A 573 -8.34 -7.58 12.35
N PRO A 574 -9.32 -6.94 13.01
CA PRO A 574 -10.72 -7.38 12.97
C PRO A 574 -11.26 -7.53 11.54
N ALA A 575 -10.83 -6.64 10.64
CA ALA A 575 -11.20 -6.68 9.23
C ALA A 575 -10.66 -7.94 8.55
N GLN A 576 -9.39 -8.26 8.79
CA GLN A 576 -8.75 -9.45 8.25
C GLN A 576 -9.41 -10.72 8.78
N LEU A 577 -9.68 -10.79 10.08
CA LEU A 577 -10.33 -11.96 10.68
C LEU A 577 -11.73 -12.20 10.11
N ALA A 578 -12.54 -11.14 10.04
CA ALA A 578 -13.91 -11.23 9.50
C ALA A 578 -13.92 -11.63 8.02
N LEU A 579 -13.02 -11.06 7.21
CA LEU A 579 -12.93 -11.39 5.79
C LEU A 579 -12.34 -12.79 5.56
N ALA A 580 -11.35 -13.20 6.35
CA ALA A 580 -10.77 -14.53 6.30
C ALA A 580 -11.79 -15.62 6.66
N TRP A 581 -12.70 -15.33 7.60
CA TRP A 581 -13.81 -16.21 7.91
C TRP A 581 -14.72 -16.41 6.69
N VAL A 582 -15.11 -15.34 5.99
CA VAL A 582 -15.95 -15.42 4.78
C VAL A 582 -15.24 -16.19 3.66
N LEU A 583 -13.97 -15.88 3.41
CA LEU A 583 -13.15 -16.52 2.38
C LEU A 583 -13.03 -18.05 2.56
N GLN A 584 -13.07 -18.51 3.81
CA GLN A 584 -12.88 -19.91 4.18
C GLN A 584 -14.19 -20.70 4.35
N GLN A 585 -15.33 -20.10 4.05
CA GLN A 585 -16.60 -20.85 4.03
C GLN A 585 -16.72 -21.78 2.80
N GLY A 586 -15.81 -21.69 1.83
CA GLY A 586 -15.81 -22.49 0.60
C GLY A 586 -14.97 -21.92 -0.55
N ASP A 587 -14.58 -22.79 -1.47
CA ASP A 587 -13.81 -22.40 -2.67
C ASP A 587 -14.66 -21.61 -3.68
N ASP A 588 -15.97 -21.85 -3.68
CA ASP A 588 -17.02 -21.24 -4.50
C ASP A 588 -17.34 -19.77 -4.15
N ILE A 589 -16.62 -19.19 -3.19
CA ILE A 589 -16.92 -17.89 -2.59
C ILE A 589 -15.89 -16.83 -2.99
N VAL A 590 -16.35 -15.68 -3.49
CA VAL A 590 -15.49 -14.55 -3.86
C VAL A 590 -16.07 -13.25 -3.28
N PRO A 591 -15.64 -12.81 -2.08
CA PRO A 591 -16.14 -11.58 -1.48
C PRO A 591 -15.58 -10.34 -2.21
N ILE A 592 -16.36 -9.27 -2.20
CA ILE A 592 -16.05 -8.01 -2.91
C ILE A 592 -16.00 -6.80 -1.95
N PRO A 593 -15.11 -6.78 -0.93
CA PRO A 593 -15.01 -5.64 -0.04
C PRO A 593 -14.58 -4.38 -0.82
N GLY A 594 -15.38 -3.32 -0.72
CA GLY A 594 -15.05 -2.00 -1.27
C GLY A 594 -14.32 -1.12 -0.27
N THR A 595 -13.43 -0.26 -0.75
CA THR A 595 -12.82 0.77 0.08
C THR A 595 -12.34 1.97 -0.74
N THR A 596 -12.12 3.10 -0.06
CA THR A 596 -11.56 4.34 -0.63
C THR A 596 -10.10 4.57 -0.21
N LYS A 597 -9.50 3.64 0.55
CA LYS A 597 -8.15 3.80 1.12
C LYS A 597 -7.27 2.61 0.77
N ILE A 598 -6.10 2.87 0.22
CA ILE A 598 -5.09 1.84 -0.11
C ILE A 598 -4.76 0.96 1.10
N LYS A 599 -4.54 1.55 2.27
CA LYS A 599 -4.27 0.79 3.52
C LYS A 599 -5.38 -0.21 3.88
N ASN A 600 -6.64 0.12 3.60
CA ASN A 600 -7.74 -0.81 3.84
C ASN A 600 -7.77 -1.93 2.81
N LEU A 601 -7.39 -1.63 1.57
CA LEU A 601 -7.26 -2.62 0.50
C LEU A 601 -6.13 -3.62 0.80
N GLU A 602 -4.98 -3.14 1.27
CA GLU A 602 -3.87 -3.97 1.76
C GLU A 602 -4.30 -4.85 2.94
N ASN A 603 -5.05 -4.28 3.90
CA ASN A 603 -5.62 -5.07 4.99
C ASN A 603 -6.55 -6.17 4.47
N ASN A 604 -7.43 -5.86 3.50
CA ASN A 604 -8.32 -6.85 2.89
C ASN A 604 -7.52 -7.96 2.21
N ILE A 605 -6.49 -7.63 1.43
CA ILE A 605 -5.61 -8.60 0.76
C ILE A 605 -4.90 -9.47 1.81
N GLY A 606 -4.41 -8.87 2.89
CA GLY A 606 -3.77 -9.58 4.00
C GLY A 606 -4.63 -10.67 4.65
N SER A 607 -5.96 -10.62 4.50
CA SER A 607 -6.86 -11.67 5.00
C SER A 607 -6.61 -13.04 4.36
N LEU A 608 -6.09 -13.09 3.12
CA LEU A 608 -5.77 -14.33 2.41
C LEU A 608 -4.59 -15.11 3.04
N LYS A 609 -3.80 -14.45 3.90
CA LYS A 609 -2.69 -15.06 4.64
C LYS A 609 -3.18 -15.91 5.83
N LEU A 610 -4.38 -15.65 6.32
CA LEU A 610 -4.95 -16.38 7.45
C LEU A 610 -5.44 -17.75 6.98
N LYS A 611 -4.96 -18.79 7.65
CA LYS A 611 -5.44 -20.17 7.51
C LYS A 611 -6.02 -20.56 8.86
N LEU A 612 -7.34 -20.74 8.89
CA LEU A 612 -8.10 -21.06 10.09
C LEU A 612 -8.56 -22.51 9.98
N THR A 613 -8.41 -23.25 11.07
CA THR A 613 -8.97 -24.60 11.22
C THR A 613 -10.48 -24.55 11.37
N GLU A 614 -11.15 -25.69 11.23
CA GLU A 614 -12.60 -25.79 11.41
C GLU A 614 -13.03 -25.37 12.83
N GLU A 615 -12.25 -25.73 13.85
CA GLU A 615 -12.48 -25.33 15.24
C GLU A 615 -12.33 -23.82 15.44
N GLU A 616 -11.35 -23.19 14.79
CA GLU A 616 -11.13 -21.75 14.87
C GLU A 616 -12.23 -20.97 14.13
N LEU A 617 -12.66 -21.46 12.95
CA LEU A 617 -13.82 -20.91 12.23
C LEU A 617 -15.08 -20.99 13.09
N LYS A 618 -15.28 -22.12 13.79
CA LYS A 618 -16.39 -22.30 14.73
C LYS A 618 -16.30 -21.33 15.90
N GLU A 619 -15.12 -21.16 16.53
CA GLU A 619 -14.93 -20.19 17.61
C GLU A 619 -15.28 -18.76 17.17
N ILE A 620 -14.87 -18.37 15.95
CA ILE A 620 -15.17 -17.05 15.39
C ILE A 620 -16.67 -16.89 15.13
N SER A 621 -17.34 -17.91 14.58
CA SER A 621 -18.79 -17.94 14.39
C SER A 621 -19.56 -17.84 15.70
N ASP A 622 -19.13 -18.58 16.73
CA ASP A 622 -19.76 -18.60 18.06
C ASP A 622 -19.57 -17.26 18.80
N ALA A 623 -18.54 -16.48 18.44
CA ALA A 623 -18.35 -15.12 18.96
C ALA A 623 -19.34 -14.09 18.36
N VAL A 624 -20.10 -14.45 17.33
CA VAL A 624 -21.14 -13.61 16.73
C VAL A 624 -22.45 -14.41 16.55
N PRO A 625 -23.16 -14.75 17.64
CA PRO A 625 -24.46 -15.40 17.53
C PRO A 625 -25.45 -14.49 16.78
N MET A 626 -26.20 -15.04 15.83
CA MET A 626 -27.10 -14.25 14.97
C MET A 626 -28.18 -13.53 15.77
N GLU A 627 -28.68 -14.19 16.82
CA GLU A 627 -29.69 -13.71 17.75
C GLU A 627 -29.24 -12.51 18.60
N GLU A 628 -27.93 -12.29 18.74
CA GLU A 628 -27.38 -11.14 19.46
C GLU A 628 -27.23 -9.90 18.58
N VAL A 629 -27.29 -10.04 17.25
CA VAL A 629 -27.19 -8.91 16.33
C VAL A 629 -28.45 -8.04 16.43
N ALA A 630 -28.30 -6.83 16.98
CA ALA A 630 -29.42 -5.93 17.22
C ALA A 630 -29.73 -5.06 16.00
N GLY A 631 -31.00 -5.02 15.61
CA GLY A 631 -31.52 -4.21 14.50
C GLY A 631 -31.66 -4.97 13.18
N SER A 632 -32.64 -4.58 12.35
CA SER A 632 -32.87 -5.19 11.03
C SER A 632 -31.65 -5.03 10.10
N ARG A 633 -31.43 -6.04 9.24
CA ARG A 633 -30.41 -5.98 8.19
C ARG A 633 -30.75 -5.00 7.07
N SER A 634 -32.04 -4.70 6.88
CA SER A 634 -32.50 -3.79 5.83
C SER A 634 -32.64 -2.37 6.37
N PHE A 635 -32.52 -1.40 5.48
CA PHE A 635 -33.00 -0.05 5.75
C PHE A 635 -34.52 -0.05 5.95
N GLN A 636 -35.02 0.93 6.72
CA GLN A 636 -36.46 1.10 6.90
C GLN A 636 -37.18 1.15 5.53
N ASN A 637 -38.30 0.44 5.42
CA ASN A 637 -39.12 0.31 4.21
C ASN A 637 -38.47 -0.44 3.03
N MET A 638 -37.29 -1.05 3.20
CA MET A 638 -36.62 -1.83 2.15
C MET A 638 -36.75 -3.36 2.31
N ASP A 639 -37.48 -3.83 3.33
CA ASP A 639 -37.58 -5.27 3.64
C ASP A 639 -38.18 -6.10 2.51
N HIS A 640 -39.08 -5.55 1.70
CA HIS A 640 -39.71 -6.26 0.59
C HIS A 640 -38.77 -6.52 -0.60
N PHE A 641 -37.58 -5.91 -0.63
CA PHE A 641 -36.53 -6.22 -1.60
C PHE A 641 -35.56 -7.31 -1.13
N HIS A 642 -35.75 -7.81 0.09
CA HIS A 642 -35.00 -8.93 0.62
C HIS A 642 -35.30 -10.19 -0.19
N TRP A 643 -34.29 -11.04 -0.39
CA TRP A 643 -34.43 -12.31 -1.11
C TRP A 643 -35.60 -13.21 -0.67
N LYS A 644 -36.09 -13.10 0.57
CA LYS A 644 -37.23 -13.88 1.10
C LYS A 644 -38.55 -13.51 0.41
N PHE A 645 -38.65 -12.31 -0.14
CA PHE A 645 -39.82 -11.80 -0.84
C PHE A 645 -39.58 -11.65 -2.36
N ALA A 646 -38.40 -12.05 -2.83
CA ALA A 646 -37.95 -11.91 -4.21
C ALA A 646 -38.42 -13.07 -5.11
N ASN A 647 -39.67 -13.50 -4.96
CA ASN A 647 -40.32 -14.45 -5.87
C ASN A 647 -40.92 -13.71 -7.07
N THR A 648 -40.93 -14.37 -8.23
CA THR A 648 -41.54 -13.83 -9.46
C THR A 648 -42.81 -14.59 -9.81
N PRO A 649 -43.78 -13.98 -10.52
CA PRO A 649 -44.95 -14.71 -11.01
C PRO A 649 -44.51 -15.87 -11.91
N PRO A 650 -45.24 -17.00 -11.92
CA PRO A 650 -44.96 -18.10 -12.84
C PRO A 650 -45.13 -17.63 -14.29
N LYS A 651 -44.36 -18.22 -15.20
CA LYS A 651 -44.59 -18.03 -16.64
C LYS A 651 -45.83 -18.84 -17.04
N ASN A 652 -46.86 -18.15 -17.51
CA ASN A 652 -48.11 -18.76 -17.99
C ASN A 652 -47.91 -19.59 -19.25
#